data_AF-A0A2K5Y293-F1
#
_entry.id   AF-A0A2K5Y293-F1
#
_cell.length_a   1.000
_cell.length_b   1.000
_cell.length_c   1.000
_cell.angle_alpha   90.00
_cell.angle_beta   90.00
_cell.angle_gamma   90.00
#
_symmetry.space_group_name_H-M   'P 1'
#
loop_
_entity.id
_entity.type
_entity.pdbx_description
1 polymer ?
#
loop_
_entity_poly.entity_id
_entity_poly.type
_entity_poly.pdbx_seq_one_letter_code
_entity_poly.pdbx_strand_id
1 'polypeptide(L)'
;MESLKTDTEMPYPEEIVDVGKVIFGEENRKKMTNSYLKRSENSRIIRAICALLNSGGGVIKAEIDDKTYSYQCHGLGQDLETSFQKLLPSGSQKYLDYMQQGHNLLIFVKSWSPDVFSLPLRICSLRSNLYQRDVTSAINLSASSALELLREKCFRAQRGRPRVKKLRPQQVLDRYIQEEEDMRILASEFFKKDRLMYKEKLNFTESTHVEFKRFTTKKVIPRIKEMLPHYVSAFANTQGGYVLIGVDDKSKEVVGCKWEKVNPDLLKKEIENCIEKLPTFHFCCEKPKVNFTTKILNVYQKDVLDGYVCVIQVEPFCCVVFAEAPDSWIMKDNSVTRLTAEQWVVMMLDTQSAPSSLVTDYNSYLISSASFARKSPGYPIKVHEFKEALQRHLFPVTQQEVQFKPESLCKKLFSDHKELEGLMKTLIHPCSQGIMIFSRSWAGDVGFRKEQNVLCDALLIAVNSPMVLYTILIDPDWLGGLEYARNTAHQLKQKLQAVGGYTGKVCIIPRLIHLTSTQSRAGEIPLRYPRSYRLADEEEMEDLLQALVVVCLCSRSLLSDQLGCEFFNLLIMEQNQLLSESLQETRELFIHCFPGIRKTALAIKIMEKIKDLFHCKPKEILYVCESDSLKDFVTQQTTCQAVTRKTFMQGEFLKIKHIVMDETENFCSKFGNWYMKAKNITHPKAKGAGSENLHHGVLWLFLDPFQIHHADVSGLPPPSAQFPRKTITSGIHCALEIANIMKEEMKRIKENPPSNISPDTLALFRETAYEEAMCAQGLPGVCETKTNLTTEQIANYVAGKCHSLFQCGYLPKDIAILCRRGEDRGRYKLALLKAMELIETHRASEVVFSQATGVCGSHIVLDSIQQFSGLERTIVFGLSPECDQSEEFHKLCFASRAIKHLYLLYEKRATF
;
A
#
# COMPACT_ATOMS: atom_id res chain seq x y z
N MET A 1 13.81 19.69 29.86
CA MET A 1 13.15 18.68 29.00
C MET A 1 13.69 17.34 29.44
N GLU A 2 12.95 16.63 30.29
CA GLU A 2 13.24 15.22 30.59
C GLU A 2 12.59 14.40 29.49
N SER A 3 13.39 13.66 28.72
CA SER A 3 12.89 12.68 27.76
C SER A 3 12.26 11.52 28.56
N LEU A 4 11.00 11.20 28.25
CA LEU A 4 10.35 9.98 28.75
C LEU A 4 11.08 8.80 28.11
N LYS A 5 11.82 8.04 28.93
CA LYS A 5 12.52 6.83 28.50
C LYS A 5 11.56 5.64 28.54
N THR A 6 11.68 4.77 27.56
CA THR A 6 10.98 3.49 27.47
C THR A 6 11.78 2.44 28.24
N ASP A 7 11.13 1.75 29.18
CA ASP A 7 11.75 0.68 29.97
C ASP A 7 11.37 -0.69 29.39
N THR A 8 12.36 -1.58 29.28
CA THR A 8 12.31 -2.81 28.45
C THR A 8 11.76 -4.03 29.19
N GLU A 9 11.13 -3.85 30.36
CA GLU A 9 10.79 -4.97 31.27
C GLU A 9 9.45 -5.69 31.00
N MET A 10 8.56 -5.16 30.15
CA MET A 10 7.26 -5.79 29.88
C MET A 10 7.28 -6.62 28.58
N PRO A 11 6.71 -7.83 28.55
CA PRO A 11 6.88 -8.76 27.42
C PRO A 11 6.04 -8.45 26.16
N TYR A 12 5.37 -7.30 26.09
CA TYR A 12 4.50 -6.94 24.97
C TYR A 12 5.33 -6.68 23.70
N PRO A 13 4.89 -7.16 22.51
CA PRO A 13 5.52 -6.85 21.24
C PRO A 13 5.26 -5.39 20.79
N GLU A 14 4.28 -4.71 21.38
CA GLU A 14 4.01 -3.29 21.11
C GLU A 14 5.05 -2.33 21.69
N GLU A 15 5.07 -1.11 21.14
CA GLU A 15 5.72 0.04 21.79
C GLU A 15 5.11 0.29 23.17
N ILE A 16 5.97 0.33 24.20
CA ILE A 16 5.58 0.61 25.58
C ILE A 16 6.11 1.99 25.97
N VAL A 17 5.23 2.89 26.40
CA VAL A 17 5.62 4.21 26.92
C VAL A 17 5.42 4.22 28.43
N ASP A 18 6.51 4.34 29.18
CA ASP A 18 6.46 4.50 30.63
C ASP A 18 6.26 6.00 30.98
N VAL A 19 5.19 6.31 31.72
CA VAL A 19 4.88 7.67 32.19
C VAL A 19 5.23 7.90 33.66
N GLY A 20 5.83 6.90 34.31
CA GLY A 20 6.20 6.88 35.72
C GLY A 20 4.98 6.89 36.65
N LYS A 21 5.19 7.42 37.85
CA LYS A 21 4.14 7.53 38.88
C LYS A 21 3.05 8.52 38.52
N VAL A 22 1.80 8.08 38.70
CA VAL A 22 0.59 8.85 38.46
C VAL A 22 -0.45 8.57 39.55
N ILE A 23 -1.12 9.63 40.01
CA ILE A 23 -2.26 9.53 40.92
C ILE A 23 -3.55 9.34 40.10
N PHE A 24 -4.23 8.21 40.27
CA PHE A 24 -5.51 7.91 39.62
C PHE A 24 -6.69 7.96 40.59
N GLY A 25 -7.89 8.10 40.03
CA GLY A 25 -9.17 8.11 40.74
C GLY A 25 -9.69 9.51 40.99
N GLU A 26 -10.99 9.73 40.77
CA GLU A 26 -11.59 11.07 40.80
C GLU A 26 -11.44 11.76 42.16
N GLU A 27 -11.67 11.02 43.25
CA GLU A 27 -11.52 11.57 44.60
C GLU A 27 -10.07 11.96 44.91
N ASN A 28 -9.12 11.09 44.54
CA ASN A 28 -7.70 11.32 44.78
C ASN A 28 -7.19 12.49 43.92
N ARG A 29 -7.57 12.55 42.64
CA ARG A 29 -7.23 13.66 41.75
C ARG A 29 -7.87 14.98 42.17
N LYS A 30 -9.03 14.97 42.84
CA LYS A 30 -9.62 16.17 43.47
C LYS A 30 -8.85 16.63 44.70
N LYS A 31 -8.33 15.70 45.51
CA LYS A 31 -7.56 15.98 46.74
C LYS A 31 -6.13 16.47 46.46
N MET A 32 -5.63 16.39 45.23
CA MET A 32 -4.31 16.90 44.84
C MET A 32 -4.19 18.42 45.05
N THR A 33 -3.41 18.83 46.05
CA THR A 33 -3.12 20.25 46.34
C THR A 33 -2.16 20.87 45.32
N ASN A 34 -1.25 20.07 44.74
CA ASN A 34 -0.30 20.52 43.74
C ASN A 34 -0.92 20.52 42.32
N SER A 35 -1.46 21.68 41.93
CA SER A 35 -2.07 21.88 40.61
C SER A 35 -1.10 21.72 39.44
N TYR A 36 0.20 22.01 39.64
CA TYR A 36 1.23 21.84 38.62
C TYR A 36 1.49 20.35 38.35
N LEU A 37 1.63 19.54 39.41
CA LEU A 37 1.79 18.09 39.30
C LEU A 37 0.59 17.44 38.58
N LYS A 38 -0.63 17.81 38.99
CA LYS A 38 -1.88 17.33 38.35
C LYS A 38 -1.89 17.58 36.84
N ARG A 39 -1.50 18.80 36.41
CA ARG A 39 -1.40 19.17 34.99
C ARG A 39 -0.25 18.46 34.28
N SER A 40 0.88 18.26 34.95
CA SER A 40 2.05 17.57 34.40
C SER A 40 1.75 16.10 34.13
N GLU A 41 1.14 15.38 35.08
CA GLU A 41 0.68 14.00 34.90
C GLU A 41 -0.27 13.86 33.71
N ASN A 42 -1.30 14.70 33.65
CA ASN A 42 -2.26 14.73 32.54
C ASN A 42 -1.53 14.99 31.20
N SER A 43 -0.62 15.97 31.18
CA SER A 43 0.17 16.28 30.00
C SER A 43 1.11 15.15 29.57
N ARG A 44 1.67 14.36 30.49
CA ARG A 44 2.53 13.21 30.13
C ARG A 44 1.71 12.12 29.44
N ILE A 45 0.56 11.76 30.03
CA ILE A 45 -0.31 10.71 29.49
C ILE A 45 -0.88 11.11 28.12
N ILE A 46 -1.40 12.33 27.98
CA ILE A 46 -2.00 12.77 26.72
C ILE A 46 -0.98 12.84 25.57
N ARG A 47 0.27 13.22 25.86
CA ARG A 47 1.37 13.20 24.89
C ARG A 47 1.73 11.78 24.46
N ALA A 48 1.79 10.86 25.42
CA ALA A 48 2.01 9.44 25.13
C ALA A 48 0.86 8.84 24.29
N ILE A 49 -0.39 9.18 24.60
CA ILE A 49 -1.55 8.76 23.78
C ILE A 49 -1.41 9.30 22.36
N CYS A 50 -1.16 10.61 22.19
CA CYS A 50 -0.99 11.23 20.87
C CYS A 50 0.17 10.59 20.07
N ALA A 51 1.30 10.31 20.74
CA ALA A 51 2.44 9.65 20.13
C ALA A 51 2.11 8.25 19.61
N LEU A 52 1.48 7.41 20.44
CA LEU A 52 1.10 6.05 20.07
C LEU A 52 0.03 6.02 18.98
N LEU A 53 -0.98 6.90 19.04
CA LEU A 53 -1.98 7.06 17.98
C LEU A 53 -1.32 7.29 16.62
N ASN A 54 -0.29 8.13 16.58
CA ASN A 54 0.42 8.48 15.35
C ASN A 54 1.52 7.47 14.94
N SER A 55 1.72 6.39 15.71
CA SER A 55 2.86 5.46 15.55
C SER A 55 2.45 3.98 15.54
N GLY A 56 1.22 3.64 15.13
CA GLY A 56 0.76 2.25 15.04
C GLY A 56 0.13 1.68 16.33
N GLY A 57 -0.10 2.54 17.33
CA GLY A 57 -0.63 2.14 18.63
C GLY A 57 0.44 1.56 19.55
N GLY A 58 0.03 1.19 20.77
CA GLY A 58 0.92 0.59 21.76
C GLY A 58 0.30 0.55 23.16
N VAL A 59 1.15 0.48 24.18
CA VAL A 59 0.72 0.41 25.58
C VAL A 59 1.40 1.52 26.40
N ILE A 60 0.62 2.26 27.18
CA ILE A 60 1.16 3.20 28.17
C ILE A 60 1.17 2.49 29.51
N LYS A 61 2.34 2.47 30.16
CA LYS A 61 2.52 1.94 31.51
C LYS A 61 2.59 3.11 32.48
N ALA A 62 1.68 3.14 33.44
CA ALA A 62 1.68 4.11 34.54
C ALA A 62 1.76 3.39 35.88
N GLU A 63 2.72 3.76 36.71
CA GLU A 63 2.85 3.25 38.08
C GLU A 63 1.84 3.96 38.98
N ILE A 64 1.02 3.19 39.68
CA ILE A 64 -0.05 3.69 40.53
C ILE A 64 0.56 4.13 41.87
N ASP A 65 0.45 5.42 42.20
CA ASP A 65 1.03 5.97 43.43
C ASP A 65 0.27 5.51 44.70
N ASP A 66 -1.06 5.48 44.63
CA ASP A 66 -1.93 5.06 45.74
C ASP A 66 -2.13 3.53 45.74
N LYS A 67 -1.61 2.85 46.76
CA LYS A 67 -1.76 1.39 46.92
C LYS A 67 -3.20 0.93 47.15
N THR A 68 -4.10 1.82 47.58
CA THR A 68 -5.52 1.51 47.79
C THR A 68 -6.35 1.66 46.51
N TYR A 69 -5.75 2.14 45.42
CA TYR A 69 -6.45 2.37 44.17
C TYR A 69 -6.88 1.07 43.46
N SER A 70 -8.17 1.03 43.08
CA SER A 70 -8.74 0.06 42.16
C SER A 70 -9.42 0.80 41.01
N TYR A 71 -9.04 0.48 39.77
CA TYR A 71 -9.64 1.06 38.57
C TYR A 71 -11.17 0.82 38.53
N GLN A 72 -11.59 -0.38 38.93
CA GLN A 72 -13.01 -0.76 38.94
C GLN A 72 -13.85 0.07 39.92
N CYS A 73 -13.24 0.56 41.01
CA CYS A 73 -13.95 1.31 42.05
C CYS A 73 -13.79 2.82 41.91
N HIS A 74 -12.65 3.30 41.40
CA HIS A 74 -12.26 4.72 41.48
C HIS A 74 -12.17 5.44 40.13
N GLY A 75 -12.14 4.72 39.00
CA GLY A 75 -12.00 5.30 37.67
C GLY A 75 -10.64 5.99 37.44
N LEU A 76 -10.53 6.82 36.38
CA LEU A 76 -9.28 7.53 36.07
C LEU A 76 -9.20 8.89 36.76
N GLY A 77 -10.31 9.63 36.71
CA GLY A 77 -10.43 11.01 37.13
C GLY A 77 -10.84 11.91 35.96
N GLN A 78 -11.76 12.83 36.24
CA GLN A 78 -12.48 13.63 35.26
C GLN A 78 -11.56 14.53 34.45
N ASP A 79 -10.45 15.01 35.02
CA ASP A 79 -9.49 15.86 34.29
C ASP A 79 -8.73 15.09 33.21
N LEU A 80 -8.44 13.80 33.44
CA LEU A 80 -7.82 12.92 32.43
C LEU A 80 -8.83 12.57 31.35
N GLU A 81 -10.04 12.15 31.73
CA GLU A 81 -11.11 11.78 30.81
C GLU A 81 -11.51 12.94 29.89
N THR A 82 -11.62 14.16 30.44
CA THR A 82 -11.90 15.37 29.65
C THR A 82 -10.78 15.68 28.66
N SER A 83 -9.51 15.47 29.04
CA SER A 83 -8.38 15.61 28.11
C SER A 83 -8.42 14.56 27.00
N PHE A 84 -8.78 13.32 27.32
CA PHE A 84 -8.89 12.24 26.33
C PHE A 84 -10.02 12.51 25.35
N GLN A 85 -11.19 12.97 25.82
CA GLN A 85 -12.32 13.36 24.98
C GLN A 85 -11.99 14.52 24.04
N LYS A 86 -11.17 15.49 24.48
CA LYS A 86 -10.70 16.60 23.64
C LYS A 86 -9.79 16.13 22.50
N LEU A 87 -8.95 15.13 22.76
CA LEU A 87 -8.08 14.53 21.74
C LEU A 87 -8.87 13.56 20.82
N LEU A 88 -9.85 12.86 21.39
CA LEU A 88 -10.64 11.80 20.75
C LEU A 88 -12.14 12.12 20.79
N PRO A 89 -12.61 13.13 20.02
CA PRO A 89 -14.01 13.56 20.05
C PRO A 89 -14.99 12.50 19.56
N SER A 90 -14.55 11.56 18.71
CA SER A 90 -15.36 10.43 18.23
C SER A 90 -15.58 9.31 19.26
N GLY A 91 -15.09 9.50 20.50
CA GLY A 91 -15.21 8.54 21.60
C GLY A 91 -13.88 7.88 21.94
N SER A 92 -13.45 7.99 23.19
CA SER A 92 -12.18 7.42 23.68
C SER A 92 -12.15 5.90 23.64
N GLN A 93 -13.27 5.22 23.90
CA GLN A 93 -13.37 3.74 23.93
C GLN A 93 -12.99 3.07 22.60
N LYS A 94 -13.14 3.78 21.49
CA LYS A 94 -12.73 3.29 20.17
C LYS A 94 -11.22 3.09 20.06
N TYR A 95 -10.45 3.89 20.78
CA TYR A 95 -8.98 3.91 20.70
C TYR A 95 -8.29 3.47 21.99
N LEU A 96 -8.93 3.62 23.14
CA LEU A 96 -8.34 3.38 24.45
C LEU A 96 -9.05 2.23 25.17
N ASP A 97 -8.27 1.31 25.70
CA ASP A 97 -8.71 0.31 26.68
C ASP A 97 -7.81 0.36 27.92
N TYR A 98 -8.34 -0.03 29.06
CA TYR A 98 -7.67 0.08 30.35
C TYR A 98 -7.59 -1.27 31.05
N MET A 99 -6.45 -1.57 31.67
CA MET A 99 -6.27 -2.78 32.45
C MET A 99 -5.33 -2.52 33.62
N GLN A 100 -5.76 -2.84 34.83
CA GLN A 100 -4.90 -2.79 36.01
C GLN A 100 -4.20 -4.13 36.21
N GLN A 101 -2.88 -4.10 36.38
CA GLN A 101 -2.05 -5.27 36.68
C GLN A 101 -1.12 -4.95 37.86
N GLY A 102 -1.48 -5.44 39.04
CA GLY A 102 -0.77 -5.12 40.28
C GLY A 102 -0.77 -3.61 40.53
N HIS A 103 0.43 -3.04 40.68
CA HIS A 103 0.65 -1.61 40.90
C HIS A 103 0.78 -0.79 39.61
N ASN A 104 0.46 -1.36 38.44
CA ASN A 104 0.51 -0.67 37.17
C ASN A 104 -0.89 -0.55 36.56
N LEU A 105 -1.19 0.62 36.00
CA LEU A 105 -2.31 0.81 35.09
C LEU A 105 -1.77 0.83 33.65
N LEU A 106 -2.28 -0.09 32.83
CA LEU A 106 -1.94 -0.19 31.43
C LEU A 106 -3.06 0.44 30.59
N ILE A 107 -2.69 1.39 29.73
CA ILE A 107 -3.58 2.03 28.76
C ILE A 107 -3.20 1.53 27.37
N PHE A 108 -4.05 0.70 26.78
CA PHE A 108 -3.85 0.18 25.43
C PHE A 108 -4.37 1.21 24.44
N VAL A 109 -3.50 1.65 23.54
CA VAL A 109 -3.78 2.66 22.52
C VAL A 109 -3.80 1.98 21.16
N LYS A 110 -4.97 1.94 20.52
CA LYS A 110 -5.12 1.54 19.12
C LYS A 110 -4.47 2.59 18.21
N SER A 111 -3.91 2.17 17.07
CA SER A 111 -3.44 3.11 16.04
C SER A 111 -4.55 4.07 15.59
N TRP A 112 -4.18 5.29 15.23
CA TRP A 112 -5.08 6.23 14.57
C TRP A 112 -5.52 5.67 13.22
N SER A 113 -6.83 5.60 13.01
CA SER A 113 -7.45 5.20 11.75
C SER A 113 -8.46 6.26 11.35
N PRO A 114 -8.37 6.84 10.13
CA PRO A 114 -9.32 7.84 9.66
C PRO A 114 -10.72 7.23 9.53
N ASP A 115 -11.73 7.96 10.02
CA ASP A 115 -13.12 7.55 9.89
C ASP A 115 -13.66 7.77 8.48
N VAL A 116 -14.30 6.73 7.93
CA VAL A 116 -14.85 6.66 6.56
C VAL A 116 -15.82 7.81 6.25
N PHE A 117 -16.47 8.37 7.28
CA PHE A 117 -17.55 9.35 7.16
C PHE A 117 -17.12 10.82 7.32
N SER A 118 -15.82 11.14 7.41
CA SER A 118 -15.32 12.52 7.56
C SER A 118 -14.05 12.79 6.73
N LEU A 119 -13.68 14.06 6.54
CA LEU A 119 -12.39 14.44 5.96
C LEU A 119 -11.27 13.64 6.67
N PRO A 120 -10.58 12.70 5.98
CA PRO A 120 -9.77 11.71 6.67
C PRO A 120 -8.51 12.36 7.23
N LEU A 121 -8.56 12.72 8.52
CA LEU A 121 -7.40 13.16 9.28
C LEU A 121 -6.41 12.00 9.36
N ARG A 122 -5.17 12.24 8.93
CA ARG A 122 -4.14 11.20 8.88
C ARG A 122 -3.38 11.04 10.19
N ILE A 123 -3.29 12.11 10.97
CA ILE A 123 -2.65 12.11 12.27
C ILE A 123 -3.52 12.81 13.31
N CYS A 124 -3.36 12.38 14.55
CA CYS A 124 -3.97 12.97 15.73
C CYS A 124 -3.12 14.13 16.25
N SER A 125 -3.77 15.21 16.70
CA SER A 125 -3.10 16.40 17.22
C SER A 125 -3.92 17.01 18.35
N LEU A 126 -3.27 17.49 19.41
CA LEU A 126 -3.92 18.26 20.46
C LEU A 126 -4.27 19.67 19.99
N ARG A 127 -3.33 20.31 19.28
CA ARG A 127 -3.51 21.65 18.68
C ARG A 127 -2.70 21.73 17.39
N SER A 128 -3.30 22.31 16.34
CA SER A 128 -2.58 22.57 15.08
C SER A 128 -1.58 23.71 15.22
N ASN A 129 -1.87 24.67 16.12
CA ASN A 129 -1.15 25.94 16.24
C ASN A 129 -1.14 26.77 14.95
N LEU A 130 -2.08 26.47 14.04
CA LEU A 130 -2.48 27.31 12.92
C LEU A 130 -3.65 28.17 13.37
N TYR A 131 -3.50 29.47 13.20
CA TYR A 131 -4.57 30.40 13.51
C TYR A 131 -5.14 31.01 12.24
N GLN A 132 -6.42 31.35 12.28
CA GLN A 132 -7.07 32.22 11.31
C GLN A 132 -7.90 33.28 12.05
N ARG A 133 -8.09 34.42 11.38
CA ARG A 133 -9.07 35.42 11.81
C ARG A 133 -10.46 34.95 11.44
N ASP A 134 -11.33 34.86 12.45
CA ASP A 134 -12.76 34.65 12.29
C ASP A 134 -13.50 35.81 12.95
N VAL A 135 -13.98 36.73 12.11
CA VAL A 135 -14.56 38.02 12.49
C VAL A 135 -13.64 38.76 13.46
N THR A 136 -14.01 38.93 14.73
CA THR A 136 -13.22 39.64 15.74
C THR A 136 -12.27 38.74 16.53
N SER A 137 -12.29 37.41 16.32
CA SER A 137 -11.52 36.46 17.13
C SER A 137 -10.40 35.77 16.34
N ALA A 138 -9.32 35.40 17.03
CA ALA A 138 -8.24 34.60 16.45
C ALA A 138 -8.43 33.15 16.92
N ILE A 139 -8.86 32.28 16.01
CA ILE A 139 -9.21 30.89 16.33
C ILE A 139 -8.04 29.96 16.01
N ASN A 140 -7.70 29.07 16.95
CA ASN A 140 -6.79 27.95 16.65
C ASN A 140 -7.60 26.92 15.87
N LEU A 141 -7.15 26.62 14.65
CA LEU A 141 -7.86 25.72 13.77
C LEU A 141 -7.86 24.31 14.34
N SER A 142 -9.04 23.69 14.33
CA SER A 142 -9.17 22.25 14.53
C SER A 142 -8.32 21.50 13.48
N ALA A 143 -7.98 20.23 13.74
CA ALA A 143 -7.19 19.46 12.79
C ALA A 143 -7.85 19.36 11.40
N SER A 144 -9.19 19.30 11.33
CA SER A 144 -9.94 19.26 10.07
C SER A 144 -9.89 20.59 9.33
N SER A 145 -10.16 21.70 10.01
CA SER A 145 -10.08 23.04 9.41
C SER A 145 -8.65 23.38 8.97
N ALA A 146 -7.64 22.92 9.73
CA ALA A 146 -6.25 23.08 9.35
C ALA A 146 -5.90 22.28 8.08
N LEU A 147 -6.41 21.05 7.93
CA LEU A 147 -6.24 20.25 6.71
C LEU A 147 -6.86 20.94 5.48
N GLU A 148 -8.04 21.52 5.64
CA GLU A 148 -8.71 22.28 4.57
C GLU A 148 -7.87 23.48 4.13
N LEU A 149 -7.35 24.27 5.08
CA LEU A 149 -6.45 25.39 4.80
C LEU A 149 -5.20 24.95 4.04
N LEU A 150 -4.57 23.85 4.48
CA LEU A 150 -3.39 23.30 3.82
C LEU A 150 -3.69 22.90 2.37
N ARG A 151 -4.81 22.21 2.12
CA ARG A 151 -5.23 21.81 0.77
C ARG A 151 -5.55 23.02 -0.11
N GLU A 152 -6.22 24.03 0.44
CA GLU A 152 -6.53 25.26 -0.26
C GLU A 152 -5.26 26.00 -0.70
N LYS A 153 -4.31 26.21 0.22
CA LYS A 153 -3.03 26.89 -0.07
C LYS A 153 -2.18 26.09 -1.05
N CYS A 154 -2.14 24.76 -0.91
CA CYS A 154 -1.46 23.87 -1.85
C CYS A 154 -2.03 23.99 -3.27
N PHE A 155 -3.36 23.95 -3.43
CA PHE A 155 -4.03 24.09 -4.72
C PHE A 155 -3.75 25.46 -5.38
N ARG A 156 -3.76 26.53 -4.58
CA ARG A 156 -3.43 27.89 -5.06
C ARG A 156 -1.98 28.00 -5.53
N ALA A 157 -1.05 27.33 -4.85
CA ALA A 157 0.37 27.34 -5.24
C ALA A 157 0.62 26.60 -6.56
N GLN A 158 -0.06 25.47 -6.80
CA GLN A 158 0.13 24.65 -8.00
C GLN A 158 -0.37 25.29 -9.29
N ARG A 159 -1.42 26.12 -9.25
CA ARG A 159 -1.99 26.75 -10.45
C ARG A 159 -1.25 28.01 -10.91
N GLY A 160 -0.25 28.49 -10.15
CA GLY A 160 0.17 29.89 -10.25
C GLY A 160 -1.02 30.82 -9.92
N ARG A 161 -0.79 32.13 -9.75
CA ARG A 161 -1.87 33.09 -9.41
C ARG A 161 -3.10 32.86 -10.31
N PRO A 162 -4.28 32.50 -9.77
CA PRO A 162 -5.47 32.49 -10.60
C PRO A 162 -5.81 33.94 -10.97
N ARG A 163 -5.88 34.24 -12.28
CA ARG A 163 -6.76 35.29 -12.79
C ARG A 163 -8.18 34.84 -12.47
N VAL A 164 -8.66 35.13 -11.26
CA VAL A 164 -10.07 34.92 -10.91
C VAL A 164 -10.87 35.86 -11.82
N LYS A 165 -11.48 35.31 -12.87
CA LYS A 165 -12.71 35.87 -13.43
C LYS A 165 -13.69 35.94 -12.26
N LYS A 166 -14.04 37.16 -11.85
CA LYS A 166 -15.13 37.44 -10.90
C LYS A 166 -16.36 36.61 -11.30
N LEU A 167 -16.62 35.53 -10.57
CA LEU A 167 -17.98 34.99 -10.47
C LEU A 167 -18.77 36.06 -9.71
N ARG A 168 -19.79 36.60 -10.38
CA ARG A 168 -20.67 37.66 -9.84
C ARG A 168 -21.33 37.17 -8.54
N PRO A 169 -21.22 37.90 -7.42
CA PRO A 169 -22.05 37.63 -6.25
C PRO A 169 -23.42 38.31 -6.39
N GLN A 170 -24.47 37.63 -5.91
CA GLN A 170 -25.81 38.17 -5.73
C GLN A 170 -25.79 39.31 -4.70
N GLN A 171 -26.55 40.37 -4.98
CA GLN A 171 -26.57 41.72 -4.38
C GLN A 171 -26.78 41.83 -2.84
N VAL A 172 -26.94 40.72 -2.12
CA VAL A 172 -27.12 40.73 -0.65
C VAL A 172 -25.78 40.59 0.09
N LEU A 173 -24.75 40.02 -0.55
CA LEU A 173 -23.41 39.81 0.04
C LEU A 173 -22.48 41.05 -0.03
N ASP A 174 -22.77 42.01 -0.91
CA ASP A 174 -21.89 43.17 -1.17
C ASP A 174 -21.77 44.15 0.02
N ARG A 175 -22.80 44.27 0.87
CA ARG A 175 -22.78 45.23 1.99
C ARG A 175 -21.79 44.84 3.09
N TYR A 176 -21.73 43.54 3.42
CA TYR A 176 -20.81 43.01 4.43
C TYR A 176 -19.34 43.05 3.98
N ILE A 177 -19.08 42.89 2.68
CA ILE A 177 -17.72 42.97 2.11
C ILE A 177 -17.21 44.42 2.15
N GLN A 178 -18.09 45.40 1.92
CA GLN A 178 -17.71 46.82 1.95
C GLN A 178 -17.31 47.29 3.35
N GLU A 179 -18.08 46.93 4.39
CA GLU A 179 -17.81 47.35 5.78
C GLU A 179 -16.47 46.80 6.32
N GLU A 180 -16.09 45.56 5.98
CA GLU A 180 -14.79 44.98 6.35
C GLU A 180 -13.61 45.66 5.63
N GLU A 181 -13.78 46.03 4.36
CA GLU A 181 -12.76 46.78 3.61
C GLU A 181 -12.63 48.22 4.14
N ASP A 182 -13.74 48.86 4.52
CA ASP A 182 -13.75 50.18 5.15
C ASP A 182 -12.97 50.15 6.48
N MET A 183 -13.15 49.10 7.30
CA MET A 183 -12.36 48.88 8.53
C MET A 183 -10.87 48.77 8.24
N ARG A 184 -10.49 48.06 7.18
CA ARG A 184 -9.09 47.92 6.74
C ARG A 184 -8.50 49.26 6.28
N ILE A 185 -9.27 50.07 5.56
CA ILE A 185 -8.86 51.42 5.14
C ILE A 185 -8.63 52.31 6.36
N LEU A 186 -9.58 52.33 7.32
CA LEU A 186 -9.45 53.10 8.57
C LEU A 186 -8.22 52.69 9.39
N ALA A 187 -7.92 51.39 9.46
CA ALA A 187 -6.70 50.90 10.10
C ALA A 187 -5.43 51.32 9.35
N SER A 188 -5.46 51.33 8.01
CA SER A 188 -4.34 51.85 7.20
C SER A 188 -4.14 53.36 7.38
N GLU A 189 -5.21 54.14 7.51
CA GLU A 189 -5.12 55.58 7.82
C GLU A 189 -4.55 55.80 9.22
N PHE A 190 -4.99 55.01 10.21
CA PHE A 190 -4.43 55.05 11.55
C PHE A 190 -2.93 54.73 11.54
N PHE A 191 -2.50 53.75 10.76
CA PHE A 191 -1.08 53.39 10.60
C PHE A 191 -0.23 54.55 10.02
N LYS A 192 -0.83 55.45 9.24
CA LYS A 192 -0.13 56.61 8.66
C LYS A 192 0.02 57.78 9.65
N LYS A 193 -0.75 57.84 10.74
CA LYS A 193 -0.61 58.89 11.76
C LYS A 193 0.78 58.90 12.38
N ASP A 194 1.27 60.07 12.78
CA ASP A 194 2.56 60.22 13.48
C ASP A 194 2.39 60.57 14.97
N ARG A 195 1.18 61.00 15.35
CA ARG A 195 0.85 61.47 16.70
C ARG A 195 -0.53 60.98 17.11
N LEU A 196 -0.66 60.54 18.37
CA LEU A 196 -1.91 60.12 18.99
C LEU A 196 -2.15 60.89 20.29
N MET A 197 -3.42 61.11 20.65
CA MET A 197 -3.79 61.74 21.92
C MET A 197 -4.24 60.69 22.94
N TYR A 198 -3.85 60.86 24.21
CA TYR A 198 -4.33 60.00 25.29
C TYR A 198 -5.86 60.12 25.42
N LYS A 199 -6.54 58.97 25.49
CA LYS A 199 -8.01 58.83 25.41
C LYS A 199 -8.64 59.29 24.09
N GLU A 200 -7.86 59.41 23.02
CA GLU A 200 -8.42 59.52 21.66
C GLU A 200 -9.26 58.27 21.38
N LYS A 201 -10.51 58.46 20.99
CA LYS A 201 -11.43 57.37 20.67
C LYS A 201 -11.37 57.05 19.19
N LEU A 202 -11.09 55.79 18.87
CA LEU A 202 -11.06 55.29 17.50
C LEU A 202 -12.48 55.21 16.91
N ASN A 203 -12.59 55.53 15.63
CA ASN A 203 -13.85 55.47 14.86
C ASN A 203 -14.13 54.09 14.23
N PHE A 204 -13.29 53.09 14.51
CA PHE A 204 -13.43 51.71 14.03
C PHE A 204 -13.28 50.69 15.17
N THR A 205 -13.63 49.44 14.89
CA THR A 205 -13.60 48.34 15.87
C THR A 205 -12.66 47.22 15.45
N GLU A 206 -12.52 46.22 16.30
CA GLU A 206 -11.95 44.94 15.88
C GLU A 206 -12.81 44.35 14.75
N SER A 207 -12.14 43.73 13.78
CA SER A 207 -12.72 43.13 12.58
C SER A 207 -11.81 42.02 12.06
N THR A 208 -12.12 41.40 10.92
CA THR A 208 -11.23 40.38 10.33
C THR A 208 -9.82 40.90 10.03
N HIS A 209 -9.65 42.21 9.88
CA HIS A 209 -8.41 42.91 9.56
C HIS A 209 -7.80 43.71 10.74
N VAL A 210 -8.47 43.81 11.89
CA VAL A 210 -8.07 44.69 13.00
C VAL A 210 -8.19 43.98 14.34
N GLU A 211 -7.14 44.03 15.16
CA GLU A 211 -7.13 43.54 16.55
C GLU A 211 -6.60 44.61 17.52
N PHE A 212 -7.30 44.83 18.64
CA PHE A 212 -6.91 45.75 19.69
C PHE A 212 -6.37 44.99 20.91
N LYS A 213 -5.26 45.47 21.48
CA LYS A 213 -4.69 44.91 22.70
C LYS A 213 -4.18 45.98 23.63
N ARG A 214 -4.42 45.81 24.93
CA ARG A 214 -3.85 46.68 25.96
C ARG A 214 -2.51 46.17 26.46
N PHE A 215 -1.64 47.10 26.85
CA PHE A 215 -0.50 46.79 27.71
C PHE A 215 -0.98 46.42 29.11
N THR A 216 -1.10 45.13 29.37
CA THR A 216 -1.54 44.60 30.66
C THR A 216 -0.31 44.12 31.44
N THR A 217 -0.07 44.73 32.61
CA THR A 217 1.01 44.45 33.60
C THR A 217 2.38 45.13 33.40
N LYS A 218 3.25 45.02 34.41
CA LYS A 218 4.63 45.55 34.42
C LYS A 218 5.59 44.81 33.46
N LYS A 219 5.20 43.66 32.88
CA LYS A 219 6.05 42.82 32.01
C LYS A 219 5.56 42.83 30.56
N VAL A 220 5.79 43.95 29.85
CA VAL A 220 5.32 44.17 28.47
C VAL A 220 5.93 43.17 27.47
N ILE A 221 7.26 43.03 27.46
CA ILE A 221 7.97 42.20 26.47
C ILE A 221 7.57 40.71 26.54
N PRO A 222 7.56 40.03 27.71
CA PRO A 222 7.15 38.63 27.78
C PRO A 222 5.72 38.39 27.26
N ARG A 223 4.80 39.31 27.55
CA ARG A 223 3.40 39.17 27.11
C ARG A 223 3.25 39.33 25.60
N ILE A 224 4.05 40.18 24.98
CA ILE A 224 4.10 40.30 23.51
C ILE A 224 4.66 39.02 22.90
N LYS A 225 5.70 38.42 23.48
CA LYS A 225 6.25 37.13 23.02
C LYS A 225 5.22 35.99 23.08
N GLU A 226 4.37 35.97 24.09
CA GLU A 226 3.30 34.97 24.22
C GLU A 226 2.14 35.21 23.26
N MET A 227 1.73 36.47 23.09
CA MET A 227 0.49 36.82 22.39
C MET A 227 0.67 37.03 20.89
N LEU A 228 1.77 37.65 20.47
CA LEU A 228 2.00 38.07 19.08
C LEU A 228 1.98 36.92 18.06
N PRO A 229 2.60 35.74 18.33
CA PRO A 229 2.59 34.62 17.38
C PRO A 229 1.20 34.20 16.91
N HIS A 230 0.22 34.21 17.82
CA HIS A 230 -1.17 33.83 17.52
C HIS A 230 -1.79 34.78 16.50
N TYR A 231 -1.62 36.08 16.68
CA TYR A 231 -2.19 37.09 15.78
C TYR A 231 -1.47 37.16 14.44
N VAL A 232 -0.14 37.03 14.43
CA VAL A 232 0.63 37.03 13.18
C VAL A 232 0.28 35.81 12.34
N SER A 233 0.19 34.62 12.96
CA SER A 233 -0.33 33.41 12.29
C SER A 233 -1.75 33.64 11.75
N ALA A 234 -2.65 34.21 12.55
CA ALA A 234 -4.04 34.46 12.16
C ALA A 234 -4.16 35.38 10.93
N PHE A 235 -3.48 36.53 10.92
CA PHE A 235 -3.53 37.49 9.82
C PHE A 235 -2.79 36.99 8.57
N ALA A 236 -1.64 36.34 8.73
CA ALA A 236 -0.86 35.81 7.62
C ALA A 236 -1.62 34.70 6.88
N ASN A 237 -2.36 33.85 7.60
CA ASN A 237 -3.14 32.77 7.01
C ASN A 237 -4.46 33.23 6.38
N THR A 238 -4.90 34.46 6.66
CA THR A 238 -6.07 35.10 6.03
C THR A 238 -5.63 36.19 5.03
N GLN A 239 -6.24 37.37 5.05
CA GLN A 239 -6.06 38.46 4.09
C GLN A 239 -5.11 39.57 4.60
N GLY A 240 -4.35 39.30 5.67
CA GLY A 240 -3.56 40.29 6.38
C GLY A 240 -4.38 41.22 7.26
N GLY A 241 -3.71 42.08 8.03
CA GLY A 241 -4.36 43.01 8.95
C GLY A 241 -3.40 43.75 9.88
N TYR A 242 -3.95 44.36 10.93
CA TYR A 242 -3.26 45.25 11.86
C TYR A 242 -3.50 44.81 13.32
N VAL A 243 -2.41 44.65 14.07
CA VAL A 243 -2.44 44.50 15.53
C VAL A 243 -2.08 45.83 16.17
N LEU A 244 -3.00 46.43 16.94
CA LEU A 244 -2.80 47.69 17.64
C LEU A 244 -2.63 47.44 19.15
N ILE A 245 -1.39 47.55 19.63
CA ILE A 245 -1.04 47.35 21.04
C ILE A 245 -0.93 48.72 21.73
N GLY A 246 -1.78 48.94 22.73
CA GLY A 246 -1.97 50.22 23.42
C GLY A 246 -3.37 50.81 23.26
N VAL A 247 -4.32 50.05 22.70
CA VAL A 247 -5.72 50.45 22.54
C VAL A 247 -6.60 49.56 23.42
N ASP A 248 -7.58 50.15 24.11
CA ASP A 248 -8.58 49.42 24.88
C ASP A 248 -9.65 48.83 23.94
N ASP A 249 -9.89 47.53 24.04
CA ASP A 249 -10.85 46.78 23.22
C ASP A 249 -12.31 47.19 23.49
N LYS A 250 -12.64 47.54 24.74
CA LYS A 250 -14.01 47.90 25.16
C LYS A 250 -14.33 49.37 24.92
N SER A 251 -13.47 50.29 25.36
CA SER A 251 -13.68 51.74 25.24
C SER A 251 -13.24 52.28 23.88
N LYS A 252 -12.40 51.54 23.14
CA LYS A 252 -11.78 51.96 21.86
C LYS A 252 -10.89 53.20 22.03
N GLU A 253 -10.39 53.42 23.24
CA GLU A 253 -9.55 54.57 23.57
C GLU A 253 -8.06 54.23 23.46
N VAL A 254 -7.27 55.18 23.00
CA VAL A 254 -5.80 55.13 23.03
C VAL A 254 -5.33 55.28 24.48
N VAL A 255 -4.66 54.25 25.00
CA VAL A 255 -4.08 54.23 26.36
C VAL A 255 -2.56 54.26 26.30
N GLY A 256 -1.95 53.51 25.37
CA GLY A 256 -0.51 53.37 25.23
C GLY A 256 0.18 52.61 26.38
N CYS A 257 1.51 52.54 26.32
CA CYS A 257 2.38 52.19 27.45
C CYS A 257 3.19 53.41 27.88
N LYS A 258 3.36 53.63 29.19
CA LYS A 258 4.18 54.74 29.69
C LYS A 258 5.59 54.69 29.11
N TRP A 259 6.10 55.85 28.68
CA TRP A 259 7.41 55.96 28.01
C TRP A 259 8.57 55.37 28.84
N GLU A 260 8.50 55.46 30.18
CA GLU A 260 9.50 54.93 31.11
C GLU A 260 9.58 53.39 31.15
N LYS A 261 8.53 52.69 30.72
CA LYS A 261 8.40 51.23 30.93
C LYS A 261 8.92 50.40 29.76
N VAL A 262 9.09 51.00 28.58
CA VAL A 262 9.39 50.28 27.35
C VAL A 262 10.31 51.12 26.48
N ASN A 263 11.48 50.57 26.13
CA ASN A 263 12.33 51.14 25.10
C ASN A 263 11.75 50.78 23.70
N PRO A 264 11.43 51.77 22.85
CA PRO A 264 10.87 51.55 21.51
C PRO A 264 11.73 50.66 20.60
N ASP A 265 13.04 50.87 20.56
CA ASP A 265 13.95 50.12 19.69
C ASP A 265 14.07 48.67 20.14
N LEU A 266 14.12 48.45 21.46
CA LEU A 266 14.09 47.10 22.03
C LEU A 266 12.77 46.40 21.70
N LEU A 267 11.63 47.09 21.82
CA LEU A 267 10.32 46.53 21.49
C LEU A 267 10.24 46.11 20.02
N LYS A 268 10.70 46.98 19.11
CA LYS A 268 10.71 46.69 17.67
C LYS A 268 11.59 45.48 17.35
N LYS A 269 12.79 45.41 17.91
CA LYS A 269 13.71 44.27 17.74
C LYS A 269 13.13 42.96 18.29
N GLU A 270 12.45 43.00 19.43
CA GLU A 270 11.80 41.81 20.01
C GLU A 270 10.59 41.34 19.19
N ILE A 271 9.83 42.26 18.58
CA ILE A 271 8.75 41.92 17.64
C ILE A 271 9.32 41.26 16.39
N GLU A 272 10.37 41.84 15.79
CA GLU A 272 11.05 41.27 14.62
C GLU A 272 11.57 39.86 14.92
N ASN A 273 12.30 39.69 16.03
CA ASN A 273 12.79 38.39 16.48
C ASN A 273 11.68 37.37 16.75
N CYS A 274 10.50 37.81 17.20
CA CYS A 274 9.35 36.94 17.45
C CYS A 274 8.75 36.42 16.15
N ILE A 275 8.56 37.31 15.17
CA ILE A 275 7.95 36.99 13.88
C ILE A 275 8.89 36.14 13.01
N GLU A 276 10.20 36.43 13.00
CA GLU A 276 11.17 35.66 12.22
C GLU A 276 11.34 34.21 12.70
N LYS A 277 10.99 33.90 13.96
CA LYS A 277 11.05 32.55 14.54
C LYS A 277 9.80 31.72 14.28
N LEU A 278 8.75 32.29 13.68
CA LEU A 278 7.51 31.57 13.42
C LEU A 278 7.75 30.45 12.41
N PRO A 279 7.29 29.21 12.67
CA PRO A 279 7.41 28.14 11.71
C PRO A 279 6.54 28.43 10.48
N THR A 280 7.13 28.32 9.28
CA THR A 280 6.40 28.43 8.01
C THR A 280 6.51 27.13 7.23
N PHE A 281 5.51 26.84 6.42
CA PHE A 281 5.57 25.76 5.43
C PHE A 281 5.23 26.31 4.05
N HIS A 282 6.03 25.95 3.05
CA HIS A 282 5.94 26.49 1.70
C HIS A 282 5.51 25.44 0.69
N PHE A 283 4.44 25.74 -0.04
CA PHE A 283 4.05 25.04 -1.26
C PHE A 283 4.63 25.68 -2.52
N CYS A 284 5.06 26.94 -2.43
CA CYS A 284 5.63 27.70 -3.53
C CYS A 284 7.17 27.59 -3.58
N CYS A 285 7.74 27.81 -4.77
CA CYS A 285 9.19 27.80 -4.98
C CYS A 285 9.91 29.02 -4.38
N GLU A 286 9.22 30.15 -4.26
CA GLU A 286 9.79 31.44 -3.82
C GLU A 286 10.22 31.47 -2.35
N LYS A 287 9.60 30.63 -1.51
CA LYS A 287 9.86 30.53 -0.06
C LYS A 287 10.05 31.89 0.67
N PRO A 288 9.09 32.84 0.54
CA PRO A 288 9.23 34.16 1.15
C PRO A 288 9.15 34.12 2.68
N LYS A 289 9.79 35.08 3.35
CA LYS A 289 9.53 35.32 4.79
C LYS A 289 8.15 35.93 5.00
N VAL A 290 7.67 35.90 6.24
CA VAL A 290 6.45 36.64 6.63
C VAL A 290 6.71 38.14 6.50
N ASN A 291 5.94 38.82 5.65
CA ASN A 291 6.05 40.26 5.47
C ASN A 291 5.25 40.99 6.55
N PHE A 292 5.93 41.89 7.28
CA PHE A 292 5.31 42.73 8.29
C PHE A 292 6.00 44.08 8.39
N THR A 293 5.25 45.10 8.84
CA THR A 293 5.79 46.42 9.16
C THR A 293 5.39 46.81 10.59
N THR A 294 6.36 47.23 11.39
CA THR A 294 6.12 47.69 12.76
C THR A 294 6.32 49.20 12.86
N LYS A 295 5.31 49.94 13.33
CA LYS A 295 5.37 51.37 13.62
C LYS A 295 5.07 51.63 15.10
N ILE A 296 5.88 52.49 15.72
CA ILE A 296 5.66 52.94 17.10
C ILE A 296 5.17 54.39 17.02
N LEU A 297 4.01 54.64 17.61
CA LEU A 297 3.29 55.91 17.59
C LEU A 297 3.37 56.58 18.96
N ASN A 298 3.72 57.86 18.98
CA ASN A 298 3.84 58.64 20.20
C ASN A 298 2.45 59.10 20.69
N VAL A 299 2.16 58.83 21.96
CA VAL A 299 0.92 59.22 22.64
C VAL A 299 1.18 60.42 23.53
N TYR A 300 0.40 61.48 23.35
CA TYR A 300 0.55 62.73 24.10
C TYR A 300 -0.63 62.96 25.05
N GLN A 301 -0.31 63.43 26.25
CA GLN A 301 -1.28 63.94 27.21
C GLN A 301 -0.94 65.40 27.51
N LYS A 302 -1.84 66.34 27.17
CA LYS A 302 -1.61 67.79 27.30
C LYS A 302 -0.26 68.24 26.69
N ASP A 303 0.00 67.81 25.46
CA ASP A 303 1.24 68.08 24.70
C ASP A 303 2.55 67.52 25.29
N VAL A 304 2.49 66.71 26.34
CA VAL A 304 3.63 65.97 26.88
C VAL A 304 3.58 64.52 26.39
N LEU A 305 4.72 63.96 26.00
CA LEU A 305 4.84 62.54 25.65
C LEU A 305 4.52 61.69 26.89
N ASP A 306 3.38 60.99 26.85
CA ASP A 306 2.92 60.11 27.94
C ASP A 306 3.35 58.65 27.67
N GLY A 307 3.38 58.24 26.40
CA GLY A 307 3.65 56.85 26.07
C GLY A 307 3.70 56.50 24.60
N TYR A 308 3.64 55.19 24.33
CA TYR A 308 3.72 54.62 22.99
C TYR A 308 2.58 53.64 22.69
N VAL A 309 2.11 53.65 21.44
CA VAL A 309 1.28 52.60 20.82
C VAL A 309 2.13 51.87 19.79
N CYS A 310 2.07 50.55 19.76
CA CYS A 310 2.74 49.74 18.75
C CYS A 310 1.71 49.21 17.75
N VAL A 311 1.92 49.48 16.47
CA VAL A 311 1.07 48.99 15.39
C VAL A 311 1.90 48.05 14.51
N ILE A 312 1.39 46.84 14.30
CA ILE A 312 2.04 45.80 13.51
C ILE A 312 1.11 45.47 12.34
N GLN A 313 1.53 45.81 11.13
CA GLN A 313 0.86 45.44 9.89
C GLN A 313 1.41 44.09 9.42
N VAL A 314 0.55 43.10 9.22
CA VAL A 314 0.90 41.77 8.69
C VAL A 314 0.27 41.61 7.32
N GLU A 315 1.08 41.29 6.32
CA GLU A 315 0.58 41.03 4.96
C GLU A 315 0.06 39.60 4.80
N PRO A 316 -0.89 39.35 3.86
CA PRO A 316 -1.32 37.99 3.55
C PRO A 316 -0.15 37.14 3.06
N PHE A 317 -0.04 35.92 3.58
CA PHE A 317 1.02 35.00 3.24
C PHE A 317 0.56 33.96 2.20
N CYS A 318 1.43 33.67 1.23
CA CYS A 318 1.09 32.81 0.09
C CYS A 318 0.87 31.34 0.49
N CYS A 319 1.52 30.87 1.57
CA CYS A 319 1.43 29.50 2.07
C CYS A 319 0.83 29.50 3.50
N VAL A 320 1.48 28.86 4.48
CA VAL A 320 0.98 28.81 5.87
C VAL A 320 2.04 29.23 6.90
N VAL A 321 1.58 29.92 7.94
CA VAL A 321 2.38 30.40 9.08
C VAL A 321 1.78 29.83 10.37
N PHE A 322 2.60 29.17 11.17
CA PHE A 322 2.23 28.64 12.48
C PHE A 322 2.58 29.63 13.58
N ALA A 323 1.79 29.66 14.66
CA ALA A 323 2.16 30.42 15.85
C ALA A 323 3.29 29.72 16.64
N GLU A 324 3.32 28.39 16.60
CA GLU A 324 4.37 27.53 17.17
C GLU A 324 4.32 26.18 16.45
N ALA A 325 5.30 25.30 16.66
CA ALA A 325 5.21 23.92 16.19
C ALA A 325 3.89 23.27 16.67
N PRO A 326 3.22 22.43 15.88
CA PRO A 326 1.98 21.78 16.30
C PRO A 326 2.14 20.99 17.60
N ASP A 327 1.08 20.94 18.40
CA ASP A 327 0.99 20.05 19.56
C ASP A 327 0.56 18.66 19.06
N SER A 328 1.51 17.97 18.44
CA SER A 328 1.36 16.60 17.96
C SER A 328 2.67 15.84 18.19
N TRP A 329 2.58 14.58 18.57
CA TRP A 329 3.71 13.76 18.97
C TRP A 329 3.74 12.46 18.17
N ILE A 330 4.94 11.89 18.05
CA ILE A 330 5.21 10.57 17.47
C ILE A 330 6.23 9.83 18.33
N MET A 331 6.29 8.52 18.19
CA MET A 331 7.39 7.71 18.70
C MET A 331 8.58 7.82 17.74
N LYS A 332 9.74 8.25 18.22
CA LYS A 332 10.97 8.27 17.42
C LYS A 332 12.13 7.82 18.29
N ASP A 333 12.91 6.86 17.79
CA ASP A 333 14.06 6.30 18.51
C ASP A 333 13.69 5.88 19.95
N ASN A 334 12.58 5.16 20.08
CA ASN A 334 11.97 4.72 21.35
C ASN A 334 11.67 5.85 22.35
N SER A 335 11.40 7.06 21.86
CA SER A 335 11.08 8.23 22.69
C SER A 335 9.93 9.06 22.13
N VAL A 336 9.14 9.67 23.00
CA VAL A 336 8.04 10.56 22.61
C VAL A 336 8.61 11.90 22.13
N THR A 337 8.50 12.17 20.83
CA THR A 337 9.05 13.36 20.18
C THR A 337 7.93 14.23 19.61
N ARG A 338 8.01 15.56 19.78
CA ARG A 338 7.05 16.52 19.18
C ARG A 338 7.36 16.69 17.70
N LEU A 339 6.34 16.68 16.86
CA LEU A 339 6.47 16.93 15.43
C LEU A 339 6.87 18.38 15.15
N THR A 340 7.74 18.58 14.15
CA THR A 340 7.95 19.91 13.57
C THR A 340 6.76 20.29 12.69
N ALA A 341 6.57 21.59 12.42
CA ALA A 341 5.53 22.06 11.51
C ALA A 341 5.63 21.40 10.13
N GLU A 342 6.86 21.22 9.62
CA GLU A 342 7.11 20.56 8.34
C GLU A 342 6.67 19.09 8.33
N GLN A 343 7.13 18.31 9.32
CA GLN A 343 6.75 16.90 9.44
C GLN A 343 5.24 16.74 9.59
N TRP A 344 4.62 17.61 10.40
CA TRP A 344 3.17 17.60 10.62
C TRP A 344 2.39 17.86 9.32
N VAL A 345 2.77 18.87 8.53
CA VAL A 345 2.10 19.16 7.24
C VAL A 345 2.27 18.01 6.25
N VAL A 346 3.48 17.45 6.16
CA VAL A 346 3.77 16.30 5.29
C VAL A 346 2.90 15.10 5.64
N MET A 347 2.78 14.77 6.92
CA MET A 347 1.94 13.67 7.40
C MET A 347 0.44 13.94 7.21
N MET A 348 -0.01 15.19 7.39
CA MET A 348 -1.41 15.59 7.18
C MET A 348 -1.83 15.52 5.71
N LEU A 349 -0.93 15.84 4.78
CA LEU A 349 -1.21 15.88 3.33
C LEU A 349 -0.84 14.59 2.57
N ASP A 350 -0.10 13.66 3.18
CA ASP A 350 0.45 12.46 2.53
C ASP A 350 1.29 12.80 1.28
N THR A 351 2.09 13.85 1.35
CA THR A 351 3.02 14.24 0.29
C THR A 351 4.40 13.65 0.56
N GLN A 352 4.95 12.85 -0.36
CA GLN A 352 6.36 12.51 -0.27
C GLN A 352 7.17 13.81 -0.40
N SER A 353 8.12 14.03 0.51
CA SER A 353 9.11 15.10 0.36
C SER A 353 9.83 14.87 -0.96
N ALA A 354 9.66 15.76 -1.94
CA ALA A 354 10.50 15.75 -3.13
C ALA A 354 11.97 15.84 -2.67
N PRO A 355 12.89 15.01 -3.19
CA PRO A 355 14.29 15.13 -2.86
C PRO A 355 14.77 16.49 -3.35
N SER A 356 15.24 17.33 -2.44
CA SER A 356 16.06 18.47 -2.82
C SER A 356 17.30 17.94 -3.54
N SER A 357 17.44 18.35 -4.79
CA SER A 357 18.48 18.00 -5.75
C SER A 357 19.92 18.10 -5.20
N LEU A 358 20.72 17.08 -5.56
CA LEU A 358 22.16 17.09 -5.81
C LEU A 358 23.10 17.41 -4.63
N VAL A 359 23.52 16.36 -3.92
CA VAL A 359 24.94 16.14 -3.65
C VAL A 359 25.26 14.66 -3.88
N THR A 360 26.09 14.43 -4.87
CA THR A 360 26.82 13.21 -5.18
C THR A 360 27.64 12.81 -3.96
N ASP A 361 27.46 11.60 -3.44
CA ASP A 361 28.56 10.76 -2.97
C ASP A 361 28.11 9.32 -2.77
N TYR A 362 28.91 8.42 -3.34
CA TYR A 362 28.81 6.97 -3.25
C TYR A 362 29.09 6.51 -1.80
N ASN A 363 28.43 5.42 -1.41
CA ASN A 363 28.62 4.62 -0.18
C ASN A 363 28.03 5.17 1.12
N SER A 364 26.88 4.60 1.51
CA SER A 364 26.73 4.03 2.86
C SER A 364 25.52 3.07 2.90
N TYR A 365 25.83 1.82 3.24
CA TYR A 365 24.88 0.88 3.83
C TYR A 365 24.38 1.44 5.18
N LEU A 366 23.19 0.99 5.61
CA LEU A 366 22.59 1.17 6.93
C LEU A 366 22.03 2.56 7.24
N ILE A 367 20.80 2.83 6.78
CA ILE A 367 19.89 3.71 7.50
C ILE A 367 18.69 2.87 7.98
N SER A 368 18.58 2.80 9.30
CA SER A 368 17.53 2.22 10.12
C SER A 368 16.13 2.34 9.50
N SER A 369 15.50 1.20 9.25
CA SER A 369 14.13 1.10 8.73
C SER A 369 13.10 1.32 9.84
N ALA A 370 12.99 2.57 10.29
CA ALA A 370 11.86 3.08 11.06
C ALA A 370 11.48 4.46 10.49
N SER A 371 10.84 4.46 9.32
CA SER A 371 10.26 5.68 8.75
C SER A 371 8.83 5.40 8.27
N PHE A 372 7.91 5.62 9.19
CA PHE A 372 6.56 6.21 9.06
C PHE A 372 5.91 6.25 7.68
N ALA A 373 4.70 5.69 7.64
CA ALA A 373 3.58 5.98 6.75
C ALA A 373 3.87 7.06 5.70
N ARG A 374 4.35 6.61 4.56
CA ARG A 374 4.50 7.36 3.33
C ARG A 374 3.76 6.53 2.30
N LYS A 375 2.85 7.14 1.53
CA LYS A 375 2.17 6.56 0.35
C LYS A 375 2.59 5.12 0.08
N SER A 376 1.66 4.18 0.26
CA SER A 376 1.76 2.82 -0.29
C SER A 376 2.70 2.83 -1.50
N PRO A 377 3.85 2.13 -1.47
CA PRO A 377 4.57 1.89 -2.72
C PRO A 377 3.54 1.22 -3.62
N GLY A 378 3.17 1.89 -4.72
CA GLY A 378 1.98 1.63 -5.53
C GLY A 378 1.38 0.23 -5.35
N TYR A 379 0.51 0.06 -4.35
CA TYR A 379 -0.17 -1.21 -4.17
C TYR A 379 -1.21 -1.29 -5.28
N PRO A 380 -1.36 -2.47 -5.92
CA PRO A 380 -2.23 -2.58 -7.07
C PRO A 380 -3.65 -2.28 -6.60
N ILE A 381 -4.27 -1.22 -7.12
CA ILE A 381 -5.63 -0.78 -6.76
C ILE A 381 -6.61 -1.97 -6.82
N LYS A 382 -6.40 -2.85 -7.80
CA LYS A 382 -7.16 -4.08 -8.02
C LYS A 382 -7.07 -5.11 -6.90
N VAL A 383 -5.99 -5.14 -6.12
CA VAL A 383 -5.86 -6.08 -4.98
C VAL A 383 -6.88 -5.77 -3.90
N HIS A 384 -7.14 -4.48 -3.64
CA HIS A 384 -8.16 -4.09 -2.67
C HIS A 384 -9.58 -4.40 -3.16
N GLU A 385 -9.83 -4.35 -4.47
CA GLU A 385 -11.11 -4.74 -5.07
C GLU A 385 -11.38 -6.24 -4.92
N PHE A 386 -10.35 -7.08 -5.06
CA PHE A 386 -10.49 -8.54 -5.03
C PHE A 386 -10.20 -9.21 -3.67
N LYS A 387 -9.87 -8.46 -2.62
CA LYS A 387 -9.47 -9.01 -1.31
C LYS A 387 -10.49 -10.00 -0.74
N GLU A 388 -11.79 -9.75 -0.89
CA GLU A 388 -12.86 -10.63 -0.40
C GLU A 388 -12.89 -11.96 -1.18
N ALA A 389 -12.85 -11.89 -2.51
CA ALA A 389 -12.87 -13.07 -3.36
C ALA A 389 -11.64 -13.97 -3.10
N LEU A 390 -10.47 -13.36 -2.93
CA LEU A 390 -9.23 -14.06 -2.62
C LEU A 390 -9.24 -14.69 -1.23
N GLN A 391 -9.74 -13.96 -0.23
CA GLN A 391 -9.90 -14.50 1.12
C GLN A 391 -10.86 -15.70 1.12
N ARG A 392 -12.03 -15.61 0.48
CA ARG A 392 -12.98 -16.73 0.40
C ARG A 392 -12.40 -17.97 -0.28
N HIS A 393 -11.51 -17.78 -1.26
CA HIS A 393 -10.91 -18.90 -1.98
C HIS A 393 -9.82 -19.63 -1.17
N LEU A 394 -8.90 -18.87 -0.57
CA LEU A 394 -7.72 -19.44 0.11
C LEU A 394 -7.88 -19.61 1.62
N PHE A 395 -8.68 -18.76 2.24
CA PHE A 395 -8.95 -18.73 3.68
C PHE A 395 -10.46 -18.71 3.99
N PRO A 396 -11.25 -19.68 3.49
CA PRO A 396 -12.68 -19.73 3.78
C PRO A 396 -12.90 -19.88 5.29
N VAL A 397 -13.70 -19.00 5.88
CA VAL A 397 -14.12 -19.11 7.29
C VAL A 397 -15.24 -20.15 7.35
N THR A 398 -14.88 -21.41 7.58
CA THR A 398 -15.85 -22.52 7.72
C THR A 398 -16.15 -22.78 9.19
N GLN A 399 -17.37 -23.23 9.50
CA GLN A 399 -17.76 -23.67 10.86
C GLN A 399 -17.14 -25.02 11.30
N GLN A 400 -16.14 -25.53 10.57
CA GLN A 400 -15.45 -26.78 10.86
C GLN A 400 -14.10 -26.53 11.56
N GLU A 401 -13.43 -27.60 11.97
CA GLU A 401 -12.11 -27.58 12.64
C GLU A 401 -11.11 -26.60 11.99
N VAL A 402 -10.16 -26.13 12.79
CA VAL A 402 -9.14 -25.18 12.34
C VAL A 402 -8.34 -25.72 11.15
N GLN A 403 -8.36 -24.96 10.05
CA GLN A 403 -7.69 -25.36 8.82
C GLN A 403 -6.20 -24.98 8.82
N PHE A 404 -5.38 -25.82 8.18
CA PHE A 404 -3.94 -25.58 8.00
C PHE A 404 -3.65 -25.12 6.57
N LYS A 405 -3.03 -23.93 6.43
CA LYS A 405 -2.72 -23.33 5.13
C LYS A 405 -1.26 -22.84 5.08
N PRO A 406 -0.58 -22.87 3.93
CA PRO A 406 -0.97 -23.58 2.71
C PRO A 406 -0.72 -25.09 2.85
N GLU A 407 -1.58 -25.91 2.23
CA GLU A 407 -1.58 -27.37 2.43
C GLU A 407 -0.29 -28.04 2.00
N SER A 408 0.35 -27.55 0.93
CA SER A 408 1.59 -28.12 0.41
C SER A 408 2.77 -27.94 1.36
N LEU A 409 2.91 -26.75 1.96
CA LEU A 409 3.92 -26.49 2.99
C LEU A 409 3.62 -27.29 4.26
N CYS A 410 2.36 -27.34 4.70
CA CYS A 410 1.98 -28.11 5.90
C CYS A 410 2.31 -29.60 5.71
N LYS A 411 1.94 -30.20 4.57
CA LYS A 411 2.29 -31.58 4.24
C LYS A 411 3.80 -31.82 4.26
N LYS A 412 4.58 -30.90 3.69
CA LYS A 412 6.05 -30.98 3.69
C LYS A 412 6.61 -30.91 5.11
N LEU A 413 6.23 -29.89 5.89
CA LEU A 413 6.67 -29.71 7.27
C LEU A 413 6.32 -30.89 8.17
N PHE A 414 5.09 -31.41 8.09
CA PHE A 414 4.65 -32.54 8.91
C PHE A 414 5.29 -33.86 8.46
N SER A 415 5.63 -33.99 7.17
CA SER A 415 6.40 -35.15 6.69
C SER A 415 7.84 -35.14 7.19
N ASP A 416 8.48 -33.96 7.21
CA ASP A 416 9.85 -33.77 7.69
C ASP A 416 9.92 -33.84 9.22
N HIS A 417 8.88 -33.36 9.92
CA HIS A 417 8.78 -33.30 11.38
C HIS A 417 7.42 -33.83 11.88
N LYS A 418 7.29 -35.15 12.02
CA LYS A 418 6.01 -35.81 12.39
C LYS A 418 5.40 -35.34 13.71
N GLU A 419 6.23 -34.93 14.66
CA GLU A 419 5.80 -34.46 15.99
C GLU A 419 5.10 -33.09 15.93
N LEU A 420 5.39 -32.30 14.90
CA LEU A 420 4.86 -30.94 14.74
C LEU A 420 3.34 -30.93 14.57
N GLU A 421 2.78 -31.87 13.82
CA GLU A 421 1.33 -31.92 13.57
C GLU A 421 0.54 -32.17 14.87
N GLY A 422 0.98 -33.14 15.67
CA GLY A 422 0.36 -33.46 16.95
C GLY A 422 0.47 -32.31 17.96
N LEU A 423 1.64 -31.66 18.00
CA LEU A 423 1.86 -30.47 18.83
C LEU A 423 0.91 -29.33 18.44
N MET A 424 0.80 -29.02 17.15
CA MET A 424 -0.05 -27.93 16.66
C MET A 424 -1.53 -28.20 16.95
N LYS A 425 -2.02 -29.42 16.73
CA LYS A 425 -3.40 -29.80 17.08
C LYS A 425 -3.68 -29.66 18.58
N THR A 426 -2.70 -29.97 19.44
CA THR A 426 -2.82 -29.81 20.90
C THR A 426 -2.92 -28.33 21.29
N LEU A 427 -2.15 -27.46 20.65
CA LEU A 427 -2.17 -26.01 20.91
C LEU A 427 -3.46 -25.33 20.45
N ILE A 428 -4.13 -25.91 19.45
CA ILE A 428 -5.38 -25.40 18.86
C ILE A 428 -6.62 -25.86 19.64
N HIS A 429 -6.51 -26.86 20.50
CA HIS A 429 -7.65 -27.49 21.20
C HIS A 429 -8.68 -26.55 21.87
N PRO A 430 -8.35 -25.34 22.38
CA PRO A 430 -9.38 -24.42 22.88
C PRO A 430 -10.19 -23.68 21.79
N CYS A 431 -9.81 -23.75 20.51
CA CYS A 431 -10.44 -23.04 19.41
C CYS A 431 -11.25 -24.01 18.53
N SER A 432 -12.56 -23.78 18.42
CA SER A 432 -13.44 -24.58 17.56
C SER A 432 -13.47 -24.10 16.10
N GLN A 433 -13.09 -22.84 15.84
CA GLN A 433 -13.20 -22.21 14.53
C GLN A 433 -12.05 -21.23 14.28
N GLY A 434 -11.30 -21.44 13.20
CA GLY A 434 -10.10 -20.66 12.92
C GLY A 434 -9.31 -21.16 11.72
N ILE A 435 -8.21 -20.47 11.42
CA ILE A 435 -7.23 -20.83 10.39
C ILE A 435 -5.83 -20.66 10.97
N MET A 436 -4.97 -21.65 10.73
CA MET A 436 -3.55 -21.63 11.06
C MET A 436 -2.74 -21.48 9.76
N ILE A 437 -2.02 -20.36 9.63
CA ILE A 437 -1.28 -20.00 8.41
C ILE A 437 0.22 -20.16 8.66
N PHE A 438 0.81 -21.17 8.02
CA PHE A 438 2.22 -21.48 8.06
C PHE A 438 3.00 -20.68 7.01
N SER A 439 4.16 -20.18 7.44
CA SER A 439 5.21 -19.66 6.57
C SER A 439 6.56 -20.22 7.02
N ARG A 440 7.51 -20.34 6.09
CA ARG A 440 8.91 -20.63 6.47
C ARG A 440 9.52 -19.49 7.28
N SER A 441 9.08 -18.26 7.06
CA SER A 441 9.47 -17.11 7.88
C SER A 441 8.49 -15.98 7.65
N TRP A 442 7.61 -15.74 8.63
CA TRP A 442 6.72 -14.58 8.59
C TRP A 442 7.52 -13.27 8.63
N ALA A 443 8.71 -13.27 9.26
CA ALA A 443 9.64 -12.14 9.20
C ALA A 443 10.04 -11.82 7.75
N GLY A 444 10.45 -12.83 6.98
CA GLY A 444 10.75 -12.68 5.55
C GLY A 444 9.58 -12.14 4.75
N ASP A 445 8.37 -12.62 5.05
CA ASP A 445 7.16 -12.24 4.32
C ASP A 445 6.75 -10.78 4.60
N VAL A 446 7.04 -10.25 5.79
CA VAL A 446 6.80 -8.83 6.12
C VAL A 446 7.98 -7.90 5.80
N GLY A 447 9.04 -8.41 5.18
CA GLY A 447 10.20 -7.64 4.70
C GLY A 447 11.38 -7.56 5.67
N PHE A 448 11.42 -8.41 6.69
CA PHE A 448 12.54 -8.57 7.63
C PHE A 448 13.50 -9.68 7.21
N ARG A 449 14.67 -9.73 7.85
CA ARG A 449 15.67 -10.76 7.58
C ARG A 449 15.17 -12.13 8.05
N LYS A 450 15.23 -13.12 7.16
CA LYS A 450 14.99 -14.53 7.50
C LYS A 450 16.11 -15.02 8.43
N GLU A 451 15.73 -15.77 9.46
CA GLU A 451 16.68 -16.34 10.41
C GLU A 451 16.83 -17.85 10.19
N GLN A 452 18.07 -18.35 10.27
CA GLN A 452 18.39 -19.75 9.95
C GLN A 452 18.00 -20.71 11.08
N ASN A 453 17.91 -20.20 12.32
CA ASN A 453 17.54 -20.99 13.49
C ASN A 453 16.02 -21.21 13.65
N VAL A 454 15.21 -20.62 12.76
CA VAL A 454 13.75 -20.75 12.76
C VAL A 454 13.35 -21.78 11.70
N LEU A 455 12.60 -22.81 12.11
CA LEU A 455 12.10 -23.85 11.19
C LEU A 455 10.96 -23.32 10.32
N CYS A 456 9.98 -22.70 10.98
CA CYS A 456 8.81 -22.07 10.42
C CYS A 456 8.09 -21.22 11.46
N ASP A 457 7.24 -20.32 10.99
CA ASP A 457 6.32 -19.53 11.79
C ASP A 457 4.87 -19.93 11.43
N ALA A 458 3.98 -19.99 12.42
CA ALA A 458 2.57 -20.32 12.24
C ALA A 458 1.68 -19.28 12.92
N LEU A 459 0.80 -18.64 12.15
CA LEU A 459 -0.11 -17.60 12.62
C LEU A 459 -1.50 -18.18 12.84
N LEU A 460 -1.97 -18.18 14.08
CA LEU A 460 -3.33 -18.59 14.44
C LEU A 460 -4.28 -17.39 14.43
N ILE A 461 -5.35 -17.51 13.66
CA ILE A 461 -6.48 -16.58 13.62
C ILE A 461 -7.74 -17.38 13.92
N ALA A 462 -8.40 -17.08 15.04
CA ALA A 462 -9.55 -17.84 15.50
C ALA A 462 -10.57 -16.95 16.21
N VAL A 463 -11.84 -17.31 16.10
CA VAL A 463 -12.95 -16.60 16.76
C VAL A 463 -12.80 -16.72 18.29
N ASN A 464 -13.16 -15.67 19.01
CA ASN A 464 -13.01 -15.51 20.47
C ASN A 464 -11.57 -15.60 21.00
N SER A 465 -10.57 -15.52 20.13
CA SER A 465 -9.14 -15.57 20.47
C SER A 465 -8.42 -14.31 19.95
N PRO A 466 -7.38 -13.82 20.66
CA PRO A 466 -6.39 -12.95 20.03
C PRO A 466 -5.60 -13.72 18.96
N MET A 467 -4.95 -13.00 18.03
CA MET A 467 -4.01 -13.64 17.12
C MET A 467 -2.77 -14.13 17.88
N VAL A 468 -2.25 -15.29 17.49
CA VAL A 468 -1.06 -15.87 18.10
C VAL A 468 -0.06 -16.24 17.02
N LEU A 469 1.17 -15.74 17.14
CA LEU A 469 2.28 -16.10 16.26
C LEU A 469 3.14 -17.13 16.98
N TYR A 470 3.09 -18.37 16.50
CA TYR A 470 3.96 -19.43 16.95
C TYR A 470 5.24 -19.45 16.12
N THR A 471 6.39 -19.31 16.76
CA THR A 471 7.71 -19.45 16.12
C THR A 471 8.34 -20.75 16.57
N ILE A 472 8.59 -21.64 15.61
CA ILE A 472 9.14 -22.97 15.87
C ILE A 472 10.65 -22.92 15.61
N LEU A 473 11.45 -23.19 16.63
CA LEU A 473 12.91 -23.14 16.56
C LEU A 473 13.53 -24.50 16.23
N ILE A 474 14.62 -24.46 15.48
CA ILE A 474 15.49 -25.62 15.22
C ILE A 474 16.42 -25.83 16.42
N ASP A 475 17.07 -24.75 16.87
CA ASP A 475 18.01 -24.76 17.99
C ASP A 475 17.33 -24.21 19.27
N PRO A 476 17.14 -25.03 20.32
CA PRO A 476 16.54 -24.58 21.57
C PRO A 476 17.44 -23.68 22.42
N ASP A 477 18.75 -23.68 22.19
CA ASP A 477 19.72 -22.88 22.95
C ASP A 477 19.88 -21.47 22.37
N TRP A 478 19.24 -21.18 21.24
CA TRP A 478 19.30 -19.88 20.60
C TRP A 478 18.48 -18.82 21.36
N LEU A 479 19.20 -17.92 22.03
CA LEU A 479 18.63 -16.84 22.85
C LEU A 479 17.91 -15.75 22.04
N GLY A 480 18.13 -15.66 20.72
CA GLY A 480 17.52 -14.64 19.85
C GLY A 480 16.07 -14.92 19.44
N GLY A 481 15.54 -16.10 19.76
CA GLY A 481 14.19 -16.51 19.33
C GLY A 481 13.08 -15.56 19.80
N LEU A 482 13.16 -15.10 21.05
CA LEU A 482 12.12 -14.24 21.62
C LEU A 482 12.10 -12.86 20.96
N GLU A 483 13.28 -12.31 20.69
CA GLU A 483 13.43 -11.04 19.98
C GLU A 483 12.91 -11.17 18.53
N TYR A 484 13.27 -12.25 17.84
CA TYR A 484 12.74 -12.54 16.51
C TYR A 484 11.21 -12.61 16.50
N ALA A 485 10.61 -13.39 17.41
CA ALA A 485 9.16 -13.56 17.46
C ALA A 485 8.43 -12.25 17.79
N ARG A 486 8.96 -11.46 18.73
CA ARG A 486 8.42 -10.12 19.07
C ARG A 486 8.51 -9.15 17.89
N ASN A 487 9.66 -9.06 17.25
CA ASN A 487 9.87 -8.18 16.10
C ASN A 487 8.96 -8.58 14.93
N THR A 488 8.81 -9.88 14.68
CA THR A 488 7.92 -10.40 13.63
C THR A 488 6.46 -10.08 13.94
N ALA A 489 5.99 -10.32 15.17
CA ALA A 489 4.63 -9.99 15.59
C ALA A 489 4.33 -8.48 15.49
N HIS A 490 5.27 -7.64 15.94
CA HIS A 490 5.17 -6.20 15.85
C HIS A 490 5.01 -5.72 14.39
N GLN A 491 5.86 -6.24 13.50
CA GLN A 491 5.87 -5.85 12.10
C GLN A 491 4.64 -6.35 11.34
N LEU A 492 4.21 -7.58 11.60
CA LEU A 492 2.99 -8.11 11.03
C LEU A 492 1.76 -7.28 11.44
N LYS A 493 1.67 -6.87 12.71
CA LYS A 493 0.64 -5.95 13.21
C LYS A 493 0.68 -4.61 12.46
N GLN A 494 1.86 -4.01 12.33
CA GLN A 494 2.03 -2.75 11.60
C GLN A 494 1.61 -2.86 10.13
N LYS A 495 1.99 -3.95 9.44
CA LYS A 495 1.62 -4.19 8.05
C LYS A 495 0.12 -4.41 7.87
N LEU A 496 -0.54 -5.13 8.78
CA LEU A 496 -2.00 -5.32 8.74
C LEU A 496 -2.75 -3.99 8.77
N GLN A 497 -2.28 -3.03 9.57
CA GLN A 497 -2.89 -1.70 9.68
C GLN A 497 -2.50 -0.79 8.52
N ALA A 498 -1.20 -0.69 8.20
CA ALA A 498 -0.68 0.27 7.25
C ALA A 498 -0.84 -0.15 5.78
N VAL A 499 -0.76 -1.45 5.49
CA VAL A 499 -0.84 -2.02 4.13
C VAL A 499 -2.18 -2.72 3.95
N GLY A 500 -2.55 -3.59 4.89
CA GLY A 500 -3.82 -4.32 4.84
C GLY A 500 -5.05 -3.44 5.03
N GLY A 501 -4.89 -2.26 5.64
CA GLY A 501 -5.98 -1.34 5.93
C GLY A 501 -6.91 -1.83 7.04
N TYR A 502 -6.46 -2.76 7.89
CA TYR A 502 -7.26 -3.25 9.01
C TYR A 502 -7.50 -2.12 10.02
N THR A 503 -8.77 -1.81 10.27
CA THR A 503 -9.16 -0.71 11.16
C THR A 503 -9.58 -1.18 12.54
N GLY A 504 -9.66 -2.49 12.82
CA GLY A 504 -10.03 -3.02 14.13
C GLY A 504 -8.91 -2.91 15.18
N LYS A 505 -9.21 -3.30 16.42
CA LYS A 505 -8.19 -3.47 17.48
C LYS A 505 -7.52 -4.83 17.28
N VAL A 506 -6.20 -4.84 17.08
CA VAL A 506 -5.44 -6.07 16.82
C VAL A 506 -4.20 -6.14 17.69
N CYS A 507 -3.93 -7.33 18.21
CA CYS A 507 -2.68 -7.70 18.86
C CYS A 507 -2.23 -9.05 18.30
N ILE A 508 -0.92 -9.30 18.33
CA ILE A 508 -0.34 -10.57 17.89
C ILE A 508 0.55 -11.06 19.03
N ILE A 509 0.16 -12.15 19.67
CA ILE A 509 0.89 -12.70 20.82
C ILE A 509 2.00 -13.62 20.29
N PRO A 510 3.29 -13.28 20.44
CA PRO A 510 4.37 -14.17 20.07
C PRO A 510 4.47 -15.33 21.06
N ARG A 511 4.70 -16.54 20.57
CA ARG A 511 4.93 -17.76 21.36
C ARG A 511 6.06 -18.58 20.75
N LEU A 512 7.03 -18.93 21.58
CA LEU A 512 8.12 -19.81 21.17
C LEU A 512 7.79 -21.27 21.40
N ILE A 513 8.19 -22.09 20.43
CA ILE A 513 8.00 -23.54 20.47
C ILE A 513 9.33 -24.22 20.11
N HIS A 514 9.64 -25.26 20.87
CA HIS A 514 10.74 -26.19 20.59
C HIS A 514 10.15 -27.57 20.28
N LEU A 515 10.62 -28.21 19.20
CA LEU A 515 10.13 -29.52 18.78
C LEU A 515 10.42 -30.63 19.82
N THR A 516 11.56 -30.56 20.50
CA THR A 516 12.05 -31.61 21.41
C THR A 516 11.47 -31.55 22.82
N SER A 517 10.67 -30.53 23.16
CA SER A 517 10.02 -30.41 24.46
C SER A 517 8.50 -30.34 24.29
N THR A 518 7.79 -31.33 24.81
CA THR A 518 6.33 -31.29 25.01
C THR A 518 5.87 -30.18 25.95
N GLN A 519 6.80 -29.39 26.51
CA GLN A 519 6.55 -28.25 27.36
C GLN A 519 7.00 -26.98 26.63
N SER A 520 6.07 -26.10 26.27
CA SER A 520 6.41 -24.66 26.19
C SER A 520 7.04 -24.31 27.53
N ARG A 521 8.20 -23.63 27.56
CA ARG A 521 8.80 -23.19 28.84
C ARG A 521 7.70 -22.52 29.67
N ALA A 522 7.32 -23.16 30.78
CA ALA A 522 6.23 -22.78 31.67
C ALA A 522 6.54 -21.52 32.51
N GLY A 523 7.34 -20.60 31.96
CA GLY A 523 7.83 -19.39 32.63
C GLY A 523 7.46 -18.09 31.92
N GLU A 524 6.81 -18.13 30.75
CA GLU A 524 6.32 -16.89 30.12
C GLU A 524 5.08 -16.38 30.87
N ILE A 525 5.21 -15.20 31.48
CA ILE A 525 4.08 -14.48 32.09
C ILE A 525 2.99 -14.34 31.00
N PRO A 526 1.75 -14.80 31.23
CA PRO A 526 0.70 -14.72 30.22
C PRO A 526 0.49 -13.27 29.82
N LEU A 527 0.82 -12.92 28.58
CA LEU A 527 0.48 -11.64 27.98
C LEU A 527 -1.04 -11.50 27.97
N ARG A 528 -1.56 -10.60 28.80
CA ARG A 528 -3.00 -10.31 28.87
C ARG A 528 -3.32 -9.10 28.01
N TYR A 529 -4.34 -9.23 27.19
CA TYR A 529 -4.91 -8.10 26.45
C TYR A 529 -6.37 -7.88 26.88
N PRO A 530 -6.89 -6.66 26.75
CA PRO A 530 -8.31 -6.39 26.93
C PRO A 530 -9.18 -7.27 26.02
N ARG A 531 -10.42 -7.54 26.43
CA ARG A 531 -11.33 -8.42 25.66
C ARG A 531 -11.62 -7.89 24.25
N SER A 532 -11.54 -6.58 24.04
CA SER A 532 -11.69 -5.88 22.77
C SER A 532 -10.64 -6.20 21.71
N TYR A 533 -9.57 -6.93 22.07
CA TYR A 533 -8.52 -7.39 21.15
C TYR A 533 -8.71 -8.85 20.68
N ARG A 534 -9.82 -9.49 21.09
CA ARG A 534 -10.22 -10.80 20.61
C ARG A 534 -11.20 -10.61 19.46
N LEU A 535 -11.09 -11.44 18.44
CA LEU A 535 -12.05 -11.46 17.33
C LEU A 535 -13.40 -11.94 17.86
N ALA A 536 -14.43 -11.11 17.81
CA ALA A 536 -15.72 -11.41 18.42
C ALA A 536 -16.50 -12.47 17.63
N ASP A 537 -16.44 -12.41 16.30
CA ASP A 537 -17.26 -13.20 15.39
C ASP A 537 -16.52 -13.51 14.07
N GLU A 538 -17.24 -14.15 13.14
CA GLU A 538 -16.73 -14.51 11.81
C GLU A 538 -16.46 -13.28 10.94
N GLU A 539 -17.23 -12.19 11.08
CA GLU A 539 -17.10 -10.97 10.28
C GLU A 539 -15.78 -10.26 10.60
N GLU A 540 -15.46 -10.08 11.89
CA GLU A 540 -14.17 -9.51 12.29
C GLU A 540 -12.98 -10.37 11.85
N MET A 541 -13.15 -11.70 11.82
CA MET A 541 -12.15 -12.63 11.32
C MET A 541 -11.97 -12.52 9.80
N GLU A 542 -13.06 -12.42 9.03
CA GLU A 542 -13.01 -12.19 7.58
C GLU A 542 -12.32 -10.87 7.24
N ASP A 543 -12.68 -9.78 7.93
CA ASP A 543 -12.06 -8.46 7.75
C ASP A 543 -10.55 -8.49 7.99
N LEU A 544 -10.13 -9.21 9.04
CA LEU A 544 -8.71 -9.40 9.34
C LEU A 544 -8.00 -10.25 8.27
N LEU A 545 -8.62 -11.33 7.82
CA LEU A 545 -8.07 -12.19 6.77
C LEU A 545 -7.97 -11.46 5.42
N GLN A 546 -8.95 -10.63 5.08
CA GLN A 546 -8.89 -9.77 3.91
C GLN A 546 -7.72 -8.79 3.98
N ALA A 547 -7.50 -8.16 5.13
CA ALA A 547 -6.33 -7.30 5.35
C ALA A 547 -5.02 -8.10 5.23
N LEU A 548 -4.98 -9.33 5.74
CA LEU A 548 -3.84 -10.23 5.63
C LEU A 548 -3.55 -10.64 4.19
N VAL A 549 -4.57 -10.90 3.37
CA VAL A 549 -4.42 -11.20 1.93
C VAL A 549 -3.66 -10.09 1.22
N VAL A 550 -4.02 -8.83 1.49
CA VAL A 550 -3.32 -7.67 0.91
C VAL A 550 -1.85 -7.65 1.35
N VAL A 551 -1.58 -7.87 2.64
CA VAL A 551 -0.20 -7.94 3.16
C VAL A 551 0.59 -9.07 2.51
N CYS A 552 0.01 -10.26 2.39
CA CYS A 552 0.67 -11.44 1.84
C CYS A 552 1.02 -11.27 0.36
N LEU A 553 0.12 -10.70 -0.44
CA LEU A 553 0.35 -10.42 -1.86
C LEU A 553 1.53 -9.48 -2.12
N CYS A 554 1.91 -8.68 -1.12
CA CYS A 554 3.05 -7.77 -1.19
C CYS A 554 4.40 -8.44 -0.86
N SER A 555 4.40 -9.75 -0.59
CA SER A 555 5.59 -10.51 -0.20
C SER A 555 6.07 -11.44 -1.32
N ARG A 556 7.28 -12.02 -1.17
CA ARG A 556 7.83 -13.07 -2.05
C ARG A 556 7.85 -14.40 -1.31
N SER A 557 6.68 -15.03 -1.21
CA SER A 557 6.44 -16.26 -0.46
C SER A 557 5.54 -17.23 -1.24
N LEU A 558 5.53 -18.50 -0.83
CA LEU A 558 4.61 -19.50 -1.41
C LEU A 558 3.15 -19.03 -1.34
N LEU A 559 2.77 -18.43 -0.21
CA LEU A 559 1.41 -17.94 0.00
C LEU A 559 1.07 -16.78 -0.94
N SER A 560 2.00 -15.85 -1.11
CA SER A 560 1.88 -14.74 -2.09
C SER A 560 1.74 -15.27 -3.51
N ASP A 561 2.46 -16.33 -3.86
CA ASP A 561 2.39 -16.89 -5.21
C ASP A 561 1.05 -17.59 -5.47
N GLN A 562 0.53 -18.33 -4.50
CA GLN A 562 -0.81 -18.94 -4.58
C GLN A 562 -1.91 -17.87 -4.67
N LEU A 563 -1.88 -16.88 -3.79
CA LEU A 563 -2.79 -15.73 -3.85
C LEU A 563 -2.66 -14.97 -5.17
N GLY A 564 -1.44 -14.81 -5.67
CA GLY A 564 -1.15 -14.12 -6.93
C GLY A 564 -1.69 -14.85 -8.15
N CYS A 565 -1.58 -16.18 -8.19
CA CYS A 565 -2.20 -17.00 -9.23
C CYS A 565 -3.72 -16.82 -9.24
N GLU A 566 -4.38 -16.83 -8.07
CA GLU A 566 -5.82 -16.60 -7.98
C GLU A 566 -6.22 -15.16 -8.33
N PHE A 567 -5.40 -14.18 -7.95
CA PHE A 567 -5.59 -12.79 -8.36
C PHE A 567 -5.57 -12.65 -9.90
N PHE A 568 -4.62 -13.30 -10.56
CA PHE A 568 -4.56 -13.31 -12.02
C PHE A 568 -5.74 -14.06 -12.66
N ASN A 569 -6.28 -15.11 -12.03
CA ASN A 569 -7.50 -15.78 -12.48
C ASN A 569 -8.72 -14.84 -12.40
N LEU A 570 -8.84 -14.05 -11.34
CA LEU A 570 -9.93 -13.05 -11.21
C LEU A 570 -9.82 -11.95 -12.27
N LEU A 571 -8.61 -11.48 -12.59
CA LEU A 571 -8.40 -10.54 -13.71
C LEU A 571 -8.82 -11.14 -15.06
N ILE A 572 -8.56 -12.44 -15.30
CA ILE A 572 -9.05 -13.13 -16.50
C ILE A 572 -10.58 -13.12 -16.54
N MET A 573 -11.24 -13.35 -15.40
CA MET A 573 -12.71 -13.34 -15.32
C MET A 573 -13.29 -11.97 -15.66
N GLU A 574 -12.70 -10.89 -15.15
CA GLU A 574 -13.09 -9.51 -15.46
C GLU A 574 -12.93 -9.21 -16.96
N GLN A 575 -11.78 -9.55 -17.55
CA GLN A 575 -11.55 -9.38 -18.99
C GLN A 575 -12.50 -10.22 -19.84
N ASN A 576 -12.77 -11.45 -19.43
CA ASN A 576 -13.72 -12.32 -20.09
C ASN A 576 -15.12 -11.72 -20.08
N GLN A 577 -15.54 -11.03 -19.01
CA GLN A 577 -16.81 -10.31 -18.97
C GLN A 577 -16.87 -9.20 -20.03
N LEU A 578 -15.82 -8.39 -20.15
CA LEU A 578 -15.70 -7.34 -21.18
C LEU A 578 -15.67 -7.89 -22.62
N LEU A 579 -15.10 -9.07 -22.82
CA LEU A 579 -15.13 -9.75 -24.13
C LEU A 579 -16.53 -10.30 -24.44
N SER A 580 -17.31 -10.69 -23.44
CA SER A 580 -18.62 -11.32 -23.66
C SER A 580 -19.66 -10.39 -24.26
N GLU A 581 -19.57 -9.09 -23.96
CA GLU A 581 -20.38 -8.06 -24.61
C GLU A 581 -20.17 -8.10 -26.13
N SER A 582 -18.92 -8.28 -26.57
CA SER A 582 -18.58 -8.38 -27.99
C SER A 582 -19.04 -9.67 -28.67
N LEU A 583 -19.35 -10.75 -27.91
CA LEU A 583 -19.99 -11.97 -28.47
C LEU A 583 -21.41 -11.68 -28.98
N GLN A 584 -22.12 -10.72 -28.37
CA GLN A 584 -23.45 -10.32 -28.81
C GLN A 584 -23.39 -9.45 -30.07
N GLU A 585 -22.35 -8.62 -30.18
CA GLU A 585 -22.16 -7.65 -31.28
C GLU A 585 -21.60 -8.29 -32.55
N THR A 586 -20.60 -9.16 -32.42
CA THR A 586 -19.81 -9.65 -33.57
C THR A 586 -19.66 -11.15 -33.56
N ARG A 587 -19.97 -11.78 -34.71
CA ARG A 587 -19.81 -13.22 -34.91
C ARG A 587 -18.40 -13.59 -35.36
N GLU A 588 -17.68 -12.69 -36.02
CA GLU A 588 -16.28 -12.84 -36.38
C GLU A 588 -15.46 -11.76 -35.67
N LEU A 589 -14.38 -12.12 -34.97
CA LEU A 589 -13.55 -11.16 -34.21
C LEU A 589 -12.07 -11.59 -34.14
N PHE A 590 -11.18 -10.65 -34.44
CA PHE A 590 -9.73 -10.79 -34.19
C PHE A 590 -9.37 -10.19 -32.83
N ILE A 591 -8.78 -11.00 -31.95
CA ILE A 591 -8.39 -10.59 -30.60
C ILE A 591 -6.87 -10.57 -30.53
N HIS A 592 -6.32 -9.36 -30.43
CA HIS A 592 -4.89 -9.13 -30.29
C HIS A 592 -4.54 -9.08 -28.81
N CYS A 593 -3.73 -10.03 -28.37
CA CYS A 593 -3.31 -10.15 -26.98
C CYS A 593 -1.78 -10.04 -26.89
N PHE A 594 -1.30 -9.08 -26.11
CA PHE A 594 0.13 -8.92 -25.87
C PHE A 594 0.70 -10.04 -24.98
N PRO A 595 2.04 -10.25 -25.03
CA PRO A 595 2.73 -11.18 -24.15
C PRO A 595 2.41 -10.93 -22.67
N GLY A 596 2.17 -12.02 -21.93
CA GLY A 596 1.74 -11.97 -20.52
C GLY A 596 0.23 -11.88 -20.31
N ILE A 597 -0.55 -11.74 -21.39
CA ILE A 597 -2.00 -12.01 -21.38
C ILE A 597 -2.20 -13.51 -21.54
N ARG A 598 -3.00 -14.11 -20.65
CA ARG A 598 -3.29 -15.56 -20.65
C ARG A 598 -4.29 -15.91 -21.75
N LYS A 599 -3.84 -15.79 -23.00
CA LYS A 599 -4.63 -15.94 -24.25
C LYS A 599 -5.48 -17.21 -24.23
N THR A 600 -4.84 -18.35 -23.98
CA THR A 600 -5.50 -19.65 -23.93
C THR A 600 -6.55 -19.73 -22.81
N ALA A 601 -6.30 -19.14 -21.64
CA ALA A 601 -7.29 -19.10 -20.56
C ALA A 601 -8.53 -18.30 -20.96
N LEU A 602 -8.35 -17.16 -21.65
CA LEU A 602 -9.46 -16.38 -22.21
C LEU A 602 -10.21 -17.16 -23.29
N ALA A 603 -9.51 -17.85 -24.20
CA ALA A 603 -10.12 -18.67 -25.24
C ALA A 603 -11.00 -19.79 -24.66
N ILE A 604 -10.51 -20.48 -23.62
CA ILE A 604 -11.29 -21.50 -22.89
C ILE A 604 -12.56 -20.90 -22.28
N LYS A 605 -12.43 -19.76 -21.58
CA LYS A 605 -13.57 -19.09 -20.94
C LYS A 605 -14.61 -18.58 -21.95
N ILE A 606 -14.16 -18.14 -23.13
CA ILE A 606 -15.07 -17.74 -24.20
C ILE A 606 -15.81 -18.94 -24.79
N MET A 607 -15.17 -20.11 -24.94
CA MET A 607 -15.87 -21.32 -25.38
C MET A 607 -17.00 -21.71 -24.43
N GLU A 608 -16.76 -21.63 -23.11
CA GLU A 608 -17.80 -21.84 -22.09
C GLU A 608 -18.95 -20.85 -22.28
N LYS A 609 -18.64 -19.57 -22.51
CA LYS A 609 -19.67 -18.54 -22.73
C LYS A 609 -20.43 -18.68 -24.04
N ILE A 610 -19.79 -19.13 -25.12
CA ILE A 610 -20.48 -19.45 -26.37
C ILE A 610 -21.50 -20.57 -26.11
N LYS A 611 -21.10 -21.62 -25.39
CA LYS A 611 -22.01 -22.71 -25.01
C LYS A 611 -23.23 -22.18 -24.25
N ASP A 612 -23.00 -21.33 -23.26
CA ASP A 612 -24.06 -20.82 -22.39
C ASP A 612 -24.98 -19.82 -23.12
N LEU A 613 -24.42 -18.90 -23.91
CA LEU A 613 -25.16 -17.83 -24.59
C LEU A 613 -25.95 -18.32 -25.81
N PHE A 614 -25.43 -19.30 -26.54
CA PHE A 614 -26.10 -19.87 -27.72
C PHE A 614 -26.86 -21.17 -27.42
N HIS A 615 -26.85 -21.62 -26.16
CA HIS A 615 -27.47 -22.88 -25.71
C HIS A 615 -27.09 -24.09 -26.59
N CYS A 616 -25.85 -24.13 -27.06
CA CYS A 616 -25.38 -25.16 -27.99
C CYS A 616 -24.68 -26.33 -27.27
N LYS A 617 -24.63 -27.49 -27.93
CA LYS A 617 -23.97 -28.68 -27.37
C LYS A 617 -22.45 -28.51 -27.49
N PRO A 618 -21.64 -29.04 -26.55
CA PRO A 618 -20.17 -28.97 -26.63
C PRO A 618 -19.59 -29.51 -27.94
N LYS A 619 -20.27 -30.49 -28.56
CA LYS A 619 -19.90 -31.06 -29.87
C LYS A 619 -20.15 -30.13 -31.07
N GLU A 620 -20.71 -28.95 -30.85
CA GLU A 620 -20.95 -27.92 -31.88
C GLU A 620 -19.90 -26.78 -31.81
N ILE A 621 -18.99 -26.82 -30.82
CA ILE A 621 -17.91 -25.84 -30.63
C ILE A 621 -16.57 -26.55 -30.86
N LEU A 622 -15.72 -25.94 -31.69
CA LEU A 622 -14.40 -26.45 -32.01
C LEU A 622 -13.30 -25.49 -31.56
N TYR A 623 -12.34 -26.01 -30.81
CA TYR A 623 -11.07 -25.34 -30.52
C TYR A 623 -9.99 -25.81 -31.49
N VAL A 624 -9.22 -24.87 -32.04
CA VAL A 624 -8.11 -25.17 -32.96
C VAL A 624 -6.83 -24.47 -32.50
N CYS A 625 -5.73 -25.22 -32.42
CA CYS A 625 -4.39 -24.72 -32.10
C CYS A 625 -3.30 -25.40 -32.96
N GLU A 626 -2.03 -24.96 -32.87
CA GLU A 626 -0.93 -25.63 -33.61
C GLU A 626 -0.34 -26.82 -32.83
N SER A 627 -0.13 -26.67 -31.51
CA SER A 627 0.58 -27.63 -30.67
C SER A 627 -0.31 -28.77 -30.15
N ASP A 628 0.19 -30.01 -30.20
CA ASP A 628 -0.47 -31.17 -29.58
C ASP A 628 -0.56 -31.05 -28.07
N SER A 629 0.47 -30.51 -27.41
CA SER A 629 0.49 -30.27 -25.96
C SER A 629 -0.62 -29.32 -25.52
N LEU A 630 -0.85 -28.26 -26.29
CA LEU A 630 -1.91 -27.28 -26.03
C LEU A 630 -3.29 -27.89 -26.27
N LYS A 631 -3.45 -28.68 -27.35
CA LYS A 631 -4.68 -29.43 -27.63
C LYS A 631 -5.02 -30.38 -26.47
N ASP A 632 -4.05 -31.15 -25.98
CA ASP A 632 -4.24 -32.11 -24.89
C ASP A 632 -4.59 -31.38 -23.58
N PHE A 633 -3.92 -30.26 -23.29
CA PHE A 633 -4.26 -29.40 -22.15
C PHE A 633 -5.70 -28.88 -22.23
N VAL A 634 -6.10 -28.28 -23.35
CA VAL A 634 -7.45 -27.73 -23.52
C VAL A 634 -8.52 -28.81 -23.47
N THR A 635 -8.25 -29.99 -24.04
CA THR A 635 -9.17 -31.15 -23.98
C THR A 635 -9.48 -31.57 -22.55
N GLN A 636 -8.57 -31.36 -21.60
CA GLN A 636 -8.79 -31.66 -20.18
C GLN A 636 -9.54 -30.54 -19.45
N GLN A 637 -9.52 -29.31 -19.97
CA GLN A 637 -10.16 -28.14 -19.36
C GLN A 637 -11.58 -27.88 -19.89
N THR A 638 -11.97 -28.47 -21.02
CA THR A 638 -13.31 -28.25 -21.62
C THR A 638 -13.95 -29.54 -22.12
N THR A 639 -15.29 -29.54 -22.18
CA THR A 639 -16.09 -30.60 -22.81
C THR A 639 -16.19 -30.48 -24.33
N CYS A 640 -15.68 -29.38 -24.91
CA CYS A 640 -15.72 -29.11 -26.35
C CYS A 640 -14.63 -29.87 -27.11
N GLN A 641 -14.81 -30.02 -28.43
CA GLN A 641 -13.81 -30.69 -29.26
C GLN A 641 -12.59 -29.79 -29.48
N ALA A 642 -11.38 -30.31 -29.24
CA ALA A 642 -10.11 -29.63 -29.52
C ALA A 642 -9.28 -30.43 -30.53
N VAL A 643 -8.72 -29.74 -31.53
CA VAL A 643 -7.90 -30.37 -32.58
C VAL A 643 -6.70 -29.49 -32.93
N THR A 644 -5.63 -30.12 -33.43
CA THR A 644 -4.54 -29.35 -34.06
C THR A 644 -4.97 -28.85 -35.43
N ARG A 645 -4.39 -27.75 -35.92
CA ARG A 645 -4.62 -27.20 -37.26
C ARG A 645 -4.40 -28.25 -38.35
N LYS A 646 -3.38 -29.10 -38.22
CA LYS A 646 -3.14 -30.22 -39.15
C LYS A 646 -4.36 -31.15 -39.24
N THR A 647 -4.89 -31.55 -38.10
CA THR A 647 -6.09 -32.40 -37.99
C THR A 647 -7.33 -31.66 -38.50
N PHE A 648 -7.46 -30.37 -38.17
CA PHE A 648 -8.52 -29.51 -38.66
C PHE A 648 -8.55 -29.44 -40.19
N MET A 649 -7.40 -29.35 -40.85
CA MET A 649 -7.35 -29.29 -42.32
C MET A 649 -7.73 -30.61 -42.98
N GLN A 650 -7.33 -31.74 -42.38
CA GLN A 650 -7.60 -33.09 -42.90
C GLN A 650 -9.02 -33.60 -42.62
N GLY A 651 -9.66 -33.13 -41.54
CA GLY A 651 -10.97 -33.60 -41.10
C GLY A 651 -12.17 -32.84 -41.69
N GLU A 652 -13.34 -33.48 -41.62
CA GLU A 652 -14.65 -32.86 -41.86
C GLU A 652 -15.39 -32.61 -40.55
N PHE A 653 -16.03 -31.44 -40.44
CA PHE A 653 -16.62 -30.94 -39.19
C PHE A 653 -18.09 -30.56 -39.38
N LEU A 654 -18.90 -31.51 -39.87
CA LEU A 654 -20.29 -31.27 -40.29
C LEU A 654 -21.24 -30.81 -39.16
N LYS A 655 -20.89 -31.08 -37.90
CA LYS A 655 -21.71 -30.72 -36.71
C LYS A 655 -21.22 -29.44 -36.01
N ILE A 656 -20.07 -28.90 -36.42
CA ILE A 656 -19.48 -27.71 -35.80
C ILE A 656 -20.18 -26.46 -36.34
N LYS A 657 -20.57 -25.59 -35.41
CA LYS A 657 -21.15 -24.28 -35.70
C LYS A 657 -20.23 -23.15 -35.27
N HIS A 658 -19.52 -23.32 -34.16
CA HIS A 658 -18.66 -22.28 -33.58
C HIS A 658 -17.20 -22.74 -33.58
N ILE A 659 -16.28 -21.85 -33.89
CA ILE A 659 -14.85 -22.11 -33.92
C ILE A 659 -14.11 -21.02 -33.13
N VAL A 660 -13.29 -21.44 -32.18
CA VAL A 660 -12.31 -20.60 -31.50
C VAL A 660 -10.92 -21.07 -31.90
N MET A 661 -10.12 -20.17 -32.47
CA MET A 661 -8.75 -20.45 -32.90
C MET A 661 -7.78 -19.72 -31.99
N ASP A 662 -6.80 -20.44 -31.47
CA ASP A 662 -5.83 -19.93 -30.49
C ASP A 662 -4.40 -20.08 -31.00
N GLU A 663 -3.54 -19.17 -30.55
CA GLU A 663 -2.15 -19.01 -31.02
C GLU A 663 -2.02 -19.01 -32.55
N THR A 664 -2.90 -18.26 -33.24
CA THR A 664 -2.94 -18.28 -34.72
C THR A 664 -1.68 -17.69 -35.37
N GLU A 665 -0.84 -16.96 -34.62
CA GLU A 665 0.50 -16.55 -35.01
C GLU A 665 1.45 -17.72 -35.32
N ASN A 666 1.18 -18.90 -34.75
CA ASN A 666 1.97 -20.12 -34.95
C ASN A 666 1.47 -20.98 -36.12
N PHE A 667 0.36 -20.62 -36.75
CA PHE A 667 -0.24 -21.43 -37.81
C PHE A 667 0.53 -21.29 -39.12
N CYS A 668 0.53 -22.34 -39.94
CA CYS A 668 1.10 -22.30 -41.29
C CYS A 668 0.08 -22.68 -42.38
N SER A 669 0.24 -22.12 -43.58
CA SER A 669 -0.64 -22.40 -44.74
C SER A 669 -0.25 -23.65 -45.54
N LYS A 670 0.71 -24.45 -45.07
CA LYS A 670 1.26 -25.64 -45.76
C LYS A 670 0.20 -26.67 -46.20
N PHE A 671 -0.96 -26.70 -45.53
CA PHE A 671 -2.06 -27.64 -45.82
C PHE A 671 -3.31 -26.94 -46.40
N GLY A 672 -3.17 -25.71 -46.93
CA GLY A 672 -4.25 -24.92 -47.52
C GLY A 672 -4.68 -23.73 -46.66
N ASN A 673 -5.67 -22.97 -47.15
CA ASN A 673 -6.19 -21.77 -46.49
C ASN A 673 -7.16 -22.16 -45.35
N TRP A 674 -6.61 -22.33 -44.15
CA TRP A 674 -7.35 -22.72 -42.95
C TRP A 674 -8.37 -21.64 -42.52
N TYR A 675 -8.07 -20.36 -42.73
CA TYR A 675 -8.95 -19.25 -42.35
C TYR A 675 -10.24 -19.27 -43.19
N MET A 676 -10.11 -19.47 -44.50
CA MET A 676 -11.26 -19.63 -45.39
C MET A 676 -12.05 -20.91 -45.07
N LYS A 677 -11.39 -22.00 -44.69
CA LYS A 677 -12.08 -23.22 -44.22
C LYS A 677 -12.92 -22.93 -42.97
N ALA A 678 -12.34 -22.26 -41.97
CA ALA A 678 -13.04 -21.89 -40.75
C ALA A 678 -14.24 -20.99 -41.02
N LYS A 679 -14.05 -19.96 -41.85
CA LYS A 679 -15.11 -19.02 -42.25
C LYS A 679 -16.25 -19.71 -42.99
N ASN A 680 -15.95 -20.67 -43.87
CA ASN A 680 -16.99 -21.43 -44.59
C ASN A 680 -17.79 -22.37 -43.67
N ILE A 681 -17.18 -22.88 -42.59
CA ILE A 681 -17.87 -23.71 -41.60
C ILE A 681 -18.78 -22.86 -40.72
N THR A 682 -18.30 -21.72 -40.20
CA THR A 682 -19.09 -20.87 -39.29
C THR A 682 -20.09 -19.97 -40.02
N HIS A 683 -19.80 -19.59 -41.27
CA HIS A 683 -20.63 -18.70 -42.11
C HIS A 683 -20.90 -19.35 -43.48
N PRO A 684 -21.70 -20.43 -43.54
CA PRO A 684 -22.00 -21.12 -44.78
C PRO A 684 -22.73 -20.20 -45.78
N LYS A 685 -22.25 -20.17 -47.04
CA LYS A 685 -22.92 -19.43 -48.12
C LYS A 685 -24.17 -20.20 -48.60
N ALA A 686 -25.29 -19.50 -48.78
CA ALA A 686 -26.51 -20.07 -49.35
C ALA A 686 -26.23 -20.74 -50.70
N LYS A 687 -26.49 -22.04 -50.83
CA LYS A 687 -26.56 -22.71 -52.13
C LYS A 687 -28.04 -22.90 -52.49
N GLY A 688 -28.56 -22.02 -53.35
CA GLY A 688 -29.89 -22.15 -53.97
C GLY A 688 -31.07 -21.61 -53.15
N ALA A 689 -32.11 -21.18 -53.87
CA ALA A 689 -33.37 -20.70 -53.32
C ALA A 689 -34.12 -21.86 -52.63
N GLY A 690 -34.09 -21.90 -51.30
CA GLY A 690 -34.84 -22.91 -50.52
C GLY A 690 -34.20 -23.40 -49.23
N SER A 691 -33.04 -22.90 -48.79
CA SER A 691 -32.46 -23.30 -47.50
C SER A 691 -32.96 -22.38 -46.37
N GLU A 692 -33.92 -22.88 -45.60
CA GLU A 692 -34.34 -22.27 -44.32
C GLU A 692 -33.17 -22.26 -43.32
N ASN A 693 -32.92 -21.09 -42.70
CA ASN A 693 -32.03 -20.81 -41.56
C ASN A 693 -30.55 -21.23 -41.68
N LEU A 694 -29.75 -20.46 -42.42
CA LEU A 694 -28.27 -20.51 -42.31
C LEU A 694 -27.82 -20.07 -40.90
N HIS A 695 -27.26 -20.99 -40.13
CA HIS A 695 -26.65 -20.65 -38.84
C HIS A 695 -25.42 -19.76 -39.09
N HIS A 696 -25.37 -18.61 -38.43
CA HIS A 696 -24.18 -17.77 -38.36
C HIS A 696 -23.48 -18.05 -37.03
N GLY A 697 -22.50 -18.92 -37.10
CA GLY A 697 -21.67 -19.34 -35.98
C GLY A 697 -20.66 -18.28 -35.55
N VAL A 698 -19.95 -18.57 -34.46
CA VAL A 698 -18.92 -17.68 -33.93
C VAL A 698 -17.56 -18.11 -34.47
N LEU A 699 -16.76 -17.18 -35.00
CA LEU A 699 -15.38 -17.37 -35.44
C LEU A 699 -14.46 -16.36 -34.75
N TRP A 700 -13.82 -16.76 -33.66
CA TRP A 700 -12.95 -15.87 -32.89
C TRP A 700 -11.51 -16.34 -32.97
N LEU A 701 -10.60 -15.42 -33.27
CA LEU A 701 -9.17 -15.70 -33.47
C LEU A 701 -8.35 -14.96 -32.43
N PHE A 702 -7.63 -15.69 -31.59
CA PHE A 702 -6.65 -15.15 -30.65
C PHE A 702 -5.26 -15.18 -31.28
N LEU A 703 -4.56 -14.05 -31.20
CA LEU A 703 -3.18 -13.95 -31.66
C LEU A 703 -2.32 -13.00 -30.84
N ASP A 704 -1.02 -13.27 -30.87
CA ASP A 704 0.02 -12.41 -30.33
C ASP A 704 0.83 -11.74 -31.45
N PRO A 705 0.77 -10.41 -31.58
CA PRO A 705 1.50 -9.71 -32.63
C PRO A 705 3.02 -9.63 -32.39
N PHE A 706 3.51 -9.92 -31.18
CA PHE A 706 4.94 -9.86 -30.83
C PHE A 706 5.64 -11.22 -30.88
N GLN A 707 4.91 -12.34 -30.98
CA GLN A 707 5.48 -13.70 -30.95
C GLN A 707 5.41 -14.42 -32.32
N ILE A 708 5.53 -13.69 -33.42
CA ILE A 708 5.50 -14.27 -34.78
C ILE A 708 6.89 -14.84 -35.14
N HIS A 709 7.01 -16.18 -35.16
CA HIS A 709 8.31 -16.86 -35.25
C HIS A 709 8.69 -17.44 -36.62
N HIS A 710 7.74 -17.60 -37.54
CA HIS A 710 7.99 -18.31 -38.81
C HIS A 710 7.92 -17.38 -40.02
N ALA A 711 8.81 -17.61 -40.99
CA ALA A 711 8.83 -16.93 -42.29
C ALA A 711 7.80 -17.50 -43.28
N ASP A 712 7.15 -18.60 -42.91
CA ASP A 712 6.09 -19.23 -43.68
C ASP A 712 4.82 -18.36 -43.67
N VAL A 713 4.06 -18.38 -44.76
CA VAL A 713 2.79 -17.65 -44.86
C VAL A 713 1.82 -18.21 -43.82
N SER A 714 1.48 -17.42 -42.79
CA SER A 714 0.63 -17.84 -41.67
C SER A 714 -0.78 -18.24 -42.10
N GLY A 715 -1.27 -17.67 -43.21
CA GLY A 715 -2.63 -17.86 -43.70
C GLY A 715 -3.66 -16.91 -43.07
N LEU A 716 -3.24 -16.05 -42.13
CA LEU A 716 -4.05 -14.94 -41.63
C LEU A 716 -4.22 -13.86 -42.72
N PRO A 717 -5.37 -13.16 -42.77
CA PRO A 717 -5.47 -11.94 -43.57
C PRO A 717 -4.45 -10.90 -43.08
N PRO A 718 -3.96 -10.01 -43.97
CA PRO A 718 -3.02 -8.96 -43.58
C PRO A 718 -3.61 -8.11 -42.45
N PRO A 719 -2.79 -7.52 -41.56
CA PRO A 719 -3.30 -6.76 -40.41
C PRO A 719 -4.30 -5.64 -40.74
N SER A 720 -4.21 -5.05 -41.93
CA SER A 720 -5.15 -4.06 -42.47
C SER A 720 -6.51 -4.63 -42.87
N ALA A 721 -6.64 -5.95 -43.04
CA ALA A 721 -7.87 -6.66 -43.36
C ALA A 721 -8.44 -7.46 -42.17
N GLN A 722 -7.82 -7.37 -40.99
CA GLN A 722 -8.30 -7.99 -39.76
C GLN A 722 -9.34 -7.09 -39.07
N PHE A 723 -10.56 -7.06 -39.60
CA PHE A 723 -11.68 -6.31 -39.02
C PHE A 723 -12.96 -7.17 -38.95
N PRO A 724 -13.73 -7.11 -37.85
CA PRO A 724 -13.49 -6.29 -36.65
C PRO A 724 -12.36 -6.84 -35.77
N ARG A 725 -11.64 -5.97 -35.07
CA ARG A 725 -10.53 -6.33 -34.16
C ARG A 725 -10.65 -5.65 -32.79
N LYS A 726 -10.21 -6.34 -31.74
CA LYS A 726 -10.13 -5.84 -30.37
C LYS A 726 -8.73 -6.13 -29.80
N THR A 727 -8.07 -5.11 -29.27
CA THR A 727 -6.76 -5.26 -28.63
C THR A 727 -6.95 -5.26 -27.12
N ILE A 728 -6.45 -6.30 -26.45
CA ILE A 728 -6.45 -6.36 -24.99
C ILE A 728 -5.16 -5.71 -24.52
N THR A 729 -5.26 -4.50 -23.98
CA THR A 729 -4.11 -3.71 -23.50
C THR A 729 -4.03 -3.63 -21.98
N SER A 730 -5.09 -4.01 -21.26
CA SER A 730 -5.28 -3.78 -19.83
C SER A 730 -5.18 -5.06 -18.98
N GLY A 731 -4.13 -5.86 -19.19
CA GLY A 731 -3.98 -7.16 -18.53
C GLY A 731 -2.54 -7.58 -18.32
N ILE A 732 -2.13 -7.69 -17.06
CA ILE A 732 -0.83 -8.27 -16.68
C ILE A 732 -1.09 -9.42 -15.73
N HIS A 733 -0.87 -10.64 -16.23
CA HIS A 733 -1.18 -11.87 -15.51
C HIS A 733 0.09 -12.59 -15.03
N CYS A 734 1.13 -11.81 -14.73
CA CYS A 734 2.41 -12.28 -14.25
C CYS A 734 3.01 -11.26 -13.27
N ALA A 735 4.08 -11.65 -12.59
CA ALA A 735 4.79 -10.80 -11.66
C ALA A 735 5.40 -9.56 -12.34
N LEU A 736 5.50 -8.48 -11.56
CA LEU A 736 5.98 -7.17 -11.97
C LEU A 736 7.38 -7.24 -12.61
N GLU A 737 8.29 -8.02 -12.04
CA GLU A 737 9.65 -8.22 -12.56
C GLU A 737 9.65 -8.89 -13.94
N ILE A 738 8.71 -9.81 -14.19
CA ILE A 738 8.56 -10.50 -15.48
C ILE A 738 7.92 -9.56 -16.51
N ALA A 739 6.88 -8.83 -16.10
CA ALA A 739 6.22 -7.82 -16.93
C ALA A 739 7.18 -6.70 -17.37
N ASN A 740 8.12 -6.29 -16.50
CA ASN A 740 9.16 -5.31 -16.84
C ASN A 740 10.04 -5.81 -17.99
N ILE A 741 10.49 -7.08 -17.94
CA ILE A 741 11.26 -7.68 -19.03
C ILE A 741 10.44 -7.73 -20.32
N MET A 742 9.18 -8.18 -20.23
CA MET A 742 8.31 -8.22 -21.41
C MET A 742 8.12 -6.84 -22.04
N LYS A 743 7.94 -5.80 -21.23
CA LYS A 743 7.87 -4.41 -21.69
C LYS A 743 9.14 -3.99 -22.42
N GLU A 744 10.32 -4.22 -21.83
CA GLU A 744 11.60 -3.87 -22.43
C GLU A 744 11.81 -4.58 -23.76
N GLU A 745 11.51 -5.89 -23.84
CA GLU A 745 11.65 -6.64 -25.08
C GLU A 745 10.61 -6.19 -26.13
N MET A 746 9.34 -5.97 -25.76
CA MET A 746 8.34 -5.41 -26.70
C MET A 746 8.74 -4.05 -27.25
N LYS A 747 9.37 -3.20 -26.43
CA LYS A 747 9.90 -1.91 -26.87
C LYS A 747 11.02 -2.08 -27.90
N ARG A 748 11.99 -2.96 -27.64
CA ARG A 748 13.06 -3.27 -28.59
C ARG A 748 12.52 -3.79 -29.92
N ILE A 749 11.53 -4.68 -29.89
CA ILE A 749 10.88 -5.22 -31.10
C ILE A 749 10.16 -4.10 -31.87
N LYS A 750 9.55 -3.14 -31.17
CA LYS A 750 8.90 -2.00 -31.81
C LYS A 750 9.89 -1.05 -32.47
N GLU A 751 11.06 -0.84 -31.87
CA GLU A 751 12.13 0.01 -32.41
C GLU A 751 12.85 -0.65 -33.59
N ASN A 752 13.03 -1.97 -33.54
CA ASN A 752 13.69 -2.77 -34.57
C ASN A 752 12.80 -3.97 -34.99
N PRO A 753 11.73 -3.74 -35.77
CA PRO A 753 10.80 -4.80 -36.13
C PRO A 753 11.47 -5.83 -37.05
N PRO A 754 11.36 -7.14 -36.75
CA PRO A 754 11.83 -8.17 -37.66
C PRO A 754 11.01 -8.17 -38.96
N SER A 755 11.60 -8.66 -40.05
CA SER A 755 11.04 -8.56 -41.42
C SER A 755 9.67 -9.23 -41.61
N ASN A 756 9.29 -10.12 -40.70
CA ASN A 756 8.02 -10.85 -40.70
C ASN A 756 6.91 -10.17 -39.87
N ILE A 757 7.19 -9.08 -39.14
CA ILE A 757 6.19 -8.38 -38.31
C ILE A 757 5.82 -7.04 -38.94
N SER A 758 4.51 -6.78 -39.06
CA SER A 758 3.97 -5.53 -39.61
C SER A 758 4.10 -4.36 -38.61
N PRO A 759 4.70 -3.22 -39.02
CA PRO A 759 4.80 -2.01 -38.19
C PRO A 759 3.43 -1.49 -37.70
N ASP A 760 2.38 -1.62 -38.51
CA ASP A 760 1.02 -1.17 -38.17
C ASP A 760 0.43 -1.91 -36.96
N THR A 761 0.86 -3.16 -36.75
CA THR A 761 0.38 -3.99 -35.63
C THR A 761 1.14 -3.64 -34.34
N LEU A 762 2.44 -3.34 -34.46
CA LEU A 762 3.28 -2.90 -33.34
C LEU A 762 2.94 -1.47 -32.87
N ALA A 763 2.39 -0.63 -33.75
CA ALA A 763 1.91 0.71 -33.41
C ALA A 763 0.76 0.71 -32.37
N LEU A 764 0.04 -0.42 -32.23
CA LEU A 764 -1.02 -0.59 -31.24
C LEU A 764 -0.48 -0.66 -29.80
N PHE A 765 0.79 -1.04 -29.61
CA PHE A 765 1.42 -1.05 -28.30
C PHE A 765 1.71 0.38 -27.82
N ARG A 766 1.05 0.76 -26.72
CA ARG A 766 1.27 2.03 -26.01
C ARG A 766 1.97 1.75 -24.69
N GLU A 767 3.21 2.20 -24.58
CA GLU A 767 4.04 2.00 -23.37
C GLU A 767 3.35 2.56 -22.12
N THR A 768 2.75 3.75 -22.22
CA THR A 768 2.03 4.37 -21.10
C THR A 768 0.85 3.54 -20.60
N ALA A 769 0.06 2.95 -21.50
CA ALA A 769 -1.08 2.11 -21.11
C ALA A 769 -0.63 0.80 -20.45
N TYR A 770 0.51 0.25 -20.88
CA TYR A 770 1.12 -0.93 -20.26
C TYR A 770 1.65 -0.60 -18.87
N GLU A 771 2.35 0.53 -18.70
CA GLU A 771 2.84 1.00 -17.40
C GLU A 771 1.70 1.29 -16.41
N GLU A 772 0.60 1.87 -16.86
CA GLU A 772 -0.60 2.07 -16.05
C GLU A 772 -1.16 0.74 -15.56
N ALA A 773 -1.24 -0.28 -16.44
CA ALA A 773 -1.67 -1.62 -16.06
C ALA A 773 -0.69 -2.27 -15.07
N MET A 774 0.63 -2.10 -15.24
CA MET A 774 1.66 -2.57 -14.30
C MET A 774 1.49 -1.96 -12.92
N CYS A 775 1.26 -0.64 -12.85
CA CYS A 775 1.05 0.05 -11.59
C CYS A 775 -0.26 -0.40 -10.90
N ALA A 776 -1.30 -0.72 -11.68
CA ALA A 776 -2.60 -1.10 -11.15
C ALA A 776 -2.72 -2.58 -10.76
N GLN A 777 -1.93 -3.49 -11.36
CA GLN A 777 -2.06 -4.95 -11.23
C GLN A 777 -0.77 -5.69 -10.84
N GLY A 778 0.39 -5.02 -10.88
CA GLY A 778 1.70 -5.68 -10.75
C GLY A 778 1.97 -6.23 -9.35
N LEU A 779 2.07 -7.56 -9.24
CA LEU A 779 2.45 -8.25 -8.00
C LEU A 779 3.94 -8.57 -7.97
N PRO A 780 4.61 -8.56 -6.81
CA PRO A 780 6.01 -8.93 -6.70
C PRO A 780 6.24 -10.40 -7.10
N GLY A 781 7.39 -10.68 -7.68
CA GLY A 781 7.85 -12.03 -7.98
C GLY A 781 9.37 -12.08 -8.07
N VAL A 782 9.89 -13.02 -8.85
CA VAL A 782 11.33 -13.23 -9.00
C VAL A 782 11.68 -13.27 -10.47
N CYS A 783 12.66 -12.46 -10.87
CA CYS A 783 13.36 -12.68 -12.12
C CYS A 783 14.86 -12.62 -11.91
N GLU A 784 15.57 -13.70 -12.23
CA GLU A 784 17.02 -13.77 -12.16
C GLU A 784 17.59 -14.17 -13.53
N THR A 785 18.64 -13.49 -13.96
CA THR A 785 19.38 -13.82 -15.20
C THR A 785 20.82 -14.16 -14.85
N LYS A 786 21.32 -15.30 -15.35
CA LYS A 786 22.72 -15.71 -15.24
C LYS A 786 23.29 -16.05 -16.61
N THR A 787 24.48 -15.57 -16.89
CA THR A 787 25.19 -15.78 -18.17
C THR A 787 26.52 -16.50 -17.95
N ASN A 788 27.16 -16.95 -19.03
CA ASN A 788 28.48 -17.59 -19.01
C ASN A 788 28.58 -18.85 -18.13
N LEU A 789 27.53 -19.67 -18.09
CA LEU A 789 27.49 -20.91 -17.29
C LEU A 789 27.85 -22.15 -18.13
N THR A 790 28.46 -23.16 -17.54
CA THR A 790 28.56 -24.51 -18.18
C THR A 790 27.24 -25.28 -18.02
N THR A 791 27.01 -26.33 -18.82
CA THR A 791 25.84 -27.20 -18.68
C THR A 791 25.69 -27.75 -17.26
N GLU A 792 26.80 -28.14 -16.62
CA GLU A 792 26.79 -28.66 -15.24
C GLU A 792 26.46 -27.58 -14.21
N GLN A 793 26.99 -26.36 -14.38
CA GLN A 793 26.66 -25.24 -13.51
C GLN A 793 25.18 -24.84 -13.62
N ILE A 794 24.62 -24.88 -14.84
CA ILE A 794 23.18 -24.68 -15.07
C ILE A 794 22.39 -25.76 -14.33
N ALA A 795 22.74 -27.04 -14.51
CA ALA A 795 22.03 -28.14 -13.88
C ALA A 795 22.08 -28.08 -12.35
N ASN A 796 23.25 -27.83 -11.77
CA ASN A 796 23.43 -27.68 -10.32
C ASN A 796 22.64 -26.48 -9.77
N TYR A 797 22.60 -25.38 -10.53
CA TYR A 797 21.83 -24.21 -10.14
C TYR A 797 20.32 -24.48 -10.15
N VAL A 798 19.80 -25.09 -11.22
CA VAL A 798 18.38 -25.47 -11.33
C VAL A 798 18.01 -26.44 -10.21
N ALA A 799 18.83 -27.46 -9.97
CA ALA A 799 18.57 -28.46 -8.94
C ALA A 799 18.60 -27.85 -7.53
N GLY A 800 19.58 -27.00 -7.21
CA GLY A 800 19.65 -26.29 -5.94
C GLY A 800 18.47 -25.35 -5.70
N LYS A 801 18.01 -24.64 -6.74
CA LYS A 801 16.81 -23.78 -6.66
C LYS A 801 15.54 -24.61 -6.48
N CYS A 802 15.37 -25.69 -7.24
CA CYS A 802 14.22 -26.60 -7.08
C CYS A 802 14.17 -27.17 -5.66
N HIS A 803 15.30 -27.60 -5.11
CA HIS A 803 15.37 -28.08 -3.73
C HIS A 803 14.91 -27.03 -2.72
N SER A 804 15.41 -25.79 -2.83
CA SER A 804 14.98 -24.68 -1.96
C SER A 804 13.48 -24.38 -2.10
N LEU A 805 12.93 -24.44 -3.32
CA LEU A 805 11.51 -24.27 -3.57
C LEU A 805 10.70 -25.42 -2.95
N PHE A 806 11.12 -26.67 -3.11
CA PHE A 806 10.42 -27.81 -2.50
C PHE A 806 10.44 -27.77 -0.97
N GLN A 807 11.54 -27.30 -0.37
CA GLN A 807 11.58 -27.01 1.07
C GLN A 807 10.58 -25.93 1.46
N CYS A 808 10.37 -24.93 0.62
CA CYS A 808 9.34 -23.89 0.81
C CYS A 808 7.91 -24.37 0.53
N GLY A 809 7.69 -25.62 0.11
CA GLY A 809 6.37 -26.22 -0.13
C GLY A 809 5.83 -26.05 -1.55
N TYR A 810 6.65 -25.61 -2.51
CA TYR A 810 6.28 -25.68 -3.93
C TYR A 810 6.27 -27.13 -4.41
N LEU A 811 5.48 -27.42 -5.44
CA LEU A 811 5.31 -28.76 -5.98
C LEU A 811 5.99 -28.89 -7.35
N PRO A 812 6.42 -30.10 -7.77
CA PRO A 812 7.04 -30.29 -9.09
C PRO A 812 6.15 -29.82 -10.25
N LYS A 813 4.82 -29.95 -10.11
CA LYS A 813 3.84 -29.45 -11.10
C LYS A 813 3.88 -27.94 -11.31
N ASP A 814 4.44 -27.17 -10.38
CA ASP A 814 4.51 -25.71 -10.44
C ASP A 814 5.68 -25.23 -11.32
N ILE A 815 6.57 -26.15 -11.75
CA ILE A 815 7.84 -25.86 -12.42
C ILE A 815 7.83 -26.35 -13.88
N ALA A 816 8.33 -25.49 -14.78
CA ALA A 816 8.76 -25.88 -16.12
C ALA A 816 10.22 -25.48 -16.37
N ILE A 817 10.97 -26.37 -17.01
CA ILE A 817 12.32 -26.14 -17.51
C ILE A 817 12.21 -26.15 -19.04
N LEU A 818 12.46 -25.01 -19.66
CA LEU A 818 12.26 -24.79 -21.08
C LEU A 818 13.60 -24.61 -21.77
N CYS A 819 13.90 -25.49 -22.73
CA CYS A 819 15.06 -25.34 -23.61
C CYS A 819 14.69 -24.47 -24.81
N ARG A 820 15.64 -23.66 -25.28
CA ARG A 820 15.46 -22.88 -26.50
C ARG A 820 15.10 -23.75 -27.71
N ARG A 821 15.86 -24.83 -27.97
CA ARG A 821 15.61 -25.79 -29.04
C ARG A 821 15.28 -27.16 -28.48
N GLY A 822 14.47 -27.94 -29.22
CA GLY A 822 14.12 -29.31 -28.83
C GLY A 822 15.33 -30.25 -28.80
N GLU A 823 16.33 -29.99 -29.64
CA GLU A 823 17.59 -30.74 -29.72
C GLU A 823 18.40 -30.66 -28.42
N ASP A 824 18.37 -29.51 -27.73
CA ASP A 824 19.12 -29.28 -26.49
C ASP A 824 18.54 -30.06 -25.30
N ARG A 825 17.28 -30.51 -25.39
CA ARG A 825 16.56 -31.19 -24.31
C ARG A 825 17.30 -32.44 -23.83
N GLY A 826 17.81 -33.25 -24.75
CA GLY A 826 18.50 -34.50 -24.40
C GLY A 826 19.77 -34.24 -23.57
N ARG A 827 20.55 -33.23 -23.98
CA ARG A 827 21.79 -32.82 -23.32
C ARG A 827 21.53 -32.29 -21.90
N TYR A 828 20.58 -31.37 -21.75
CA TYR A 828 20.25 -30.83 -20.43
C TYR A 828 19.58 -31.85 -19.51
N LYS A 829 18.74 -32.75 -20.05
CA LYS A 829 18.05 -33.79 -19.27
C LYS A 829 19.04 -34.67 -18.49
N LEU A 830 20.11 -35.12 -19.14
CA LEU A 830 21.13 -35.97 -18.50
C LEU A 830 21.83 -35.24 -17.35
N ALA A 831 22.24 -33.99 -17.58
CA ALA A 831 22.90 -33.17 -16.56
C ALA A 831 21.96 -32.86 -15.38
N LEU A 832 20.69 -32.55 -15.66
CA LEU A 832 19.68 -32.26 -14.65
C LEU A 832 19.35 -33.48 -13.78
N LEU A 833 19.19 -34.67 -14.38
CA LEU A 833 18.95 -35.90 -13.61
C LEU A 833 20.09 -36.17 -12.63
N LYS A 834 21.34 -36.08 -13.10
CA LYS A 834 22.53 -36.24 -12.26
C LYS A 834 22.58 -35.21 -11.12
N ALA A 835 22.27 -33.95 -11.41
CA ALA A 835 22.29 -32.89 -10.40
C ALA A 835 21.16 -33.03 -9.36
N MET A 836 19.97 -33.46 -9.77
CA MET A 836 18.83 -33.68 -8.88
C MET A 836 19.09 -34.86 -7.93
N GLU A 837 19.64 -35.96 -8.45
CA GLU A 837 19.96 -37.17 -7.66
C GLU A 837 20.94 -36.88 -6.52
N LEU A 838 21.94 -36.01 -6.76
CA LEU A 838 22.94 -35.62 -5.75
C LEU A 838 22.34 -34.82 -4.58
N ILE A 839 21.20 -34.15 -4.78
CA ILE A 839 20.57 -33.29 -3.78
C ILE A 839 19.49 -34.06 -2.97
N GLU A 840 18.91 -35.12 -3.52
CA GLU A 840 17.80 -35.89 -2.92
C GLU A 840 18.22 -36.99 -1.92
N THR A 841 19.37 -36.84 -1.26
CA THR A 841 19.95 -37.88 -0.37
C THR A 841 19.09 -38.30 0.83
N HIS A 842 17.94 -37.66 1.11
CA HIS A 842 17.02 -38.04 2.20
C HIS A 842 15.53 -38.04 1.77
N ARG A 843 15.07 -39.20 1.25
CA ARG A 843 13.69 -39.71 1.10
C ARG A 843 12.69 -38.96 0.18
N ALA A 844 12.26 -39.74 -0.83
CA ALA A 844 10.94 -39.86 -1.46
C ALA A 844 10.56 -38.94 -2.65
N SER A 845 11.10 -39.29 -3.83
CA SER A 845 10.42 -39.53 -5.12
C SER A 845 11.40 -39.19 -6.25
N GLU A 846 11.80 -40.18 -7.05
CA GLU A 846 12.66 -39.95 -8.23
C GLU A 846 12.12 -38.76 -9.04
N VAL A 847 12.94 -37.72 -9.27
CA VAL A 847 12.54 -36.55 -10.07
C VAL A 847 12.27 -37.00 -11.51
N VAL A 848 11.00 -37.28 -11.81
CA VAL A 848 10.56 -37.61 -13.17
C VAL A 848 10.31 -36.32 -13.93
N PHE A 849 10.96 -36.19 -15.08
CA PHE A 849 10.67 -35.13 -16.05
C PHE A 849 9.60 -35.59 -17.04
N SER A 850 8.51 -34.83 -17.15
CA SER A 850 7.47 -35.02 -18.18
C SER A 850 7.68 -34.08 -19.37
N GLN A 851 7.16 -34.47 -20.53
CA GLN A 851 7.07 -33.58 -21.71
C GLN A 851 5.86 -32.63 -21.57
N ALA A 852 5.76 -31.65 -22.47
CA ALA A 852 4.67 -30.66 -22.46
C ALA A 852 3.27 -31.29 -22.59
N THR A 853 3.12 -32.46 -23.22
CA THR A 853 1.86 -33.22 -23.26
C THR A 853 1.40 -33.69 -21.87
N GLY A 854 2.32 -33.82 -20.91
CA GLY A 854 2.07 -34.15 -19.51
C GLY A 854 1.87 -32.93 -18.60
N VAL A 855 1.59 -31.74 -19.15
CA VAL A 855 1.47 -30.48 -18.38
C VAL A 855 0.37 -30.47 -17.31
N CYS A 856 -0.60 -31.37 -17.36
CA CYS A 856 -1.58 -31.52 -16.26
C CYS A 856 -1.12 -32.50 -15.16
N GLY A 857 0.03 -33.17 -15.36
CA GLY A 857 0.59 -34.12 -14.42
C GLY A 857 1.26 -33.48 -13.20
N SER A 858 1.71 -34.33 -12.28
CA SER A 858 2.33 -33.93 -11.01
C SER A 858 3.85 -33.71 -11.09
N HIS A 859 4.43 -33.65 -12.30
CA HIS A 859 5.87 -33.71 -12.55
C HIS A 859 6.44 -32.38 -13.08
N ILE A 860 7.76 -32.24 -13.02
CA ILE A 860 8.47 -31.10 -13.65
C ILE A 860 8.40 -31.27 -15.16
N VAL A 861 7.96 -30.24 -15.88
CA VAL A 861 7.99 -30.25 -17.34
C VAL A 861 9.40 -29.90 -17.83
N LEU A 862 9.98 -30.72 -18.71
CA LEU A 862 11.23 -30.42 -19.41
C LEU A 862 11.00 -30.55 -20.92
N ASP A 863 10.91 -29.42 -21.62
CA ASP A 863 10.66 -29.41 -23.07
C ASP A 863 11.18 -28.16 -23.77
N SER A 864 10.95 -28.03 -25.08
CA SER A 864 11.30 -26.79 -25.79
C SER A 864 10.25 -25.69 -25.60
N ILE A 865 10.66 -24.43 -25.75
CA ILE A 865 9.74 -23.27 -25.76
C ILE A 865 8.60 -23.47 -26.77
N GLN A 866 8.92 -23.99 -27.95
CA GLN A 866 7.94 -24.19 -29.02
C GLN A 866 6.88 -25.25 -28.63
N GLN A 867 7.28 -26.34 -27.99
CA GLN A 867 6.34 -27.38 -27.54
C GLN A 867 5.50 -26.92 -26.36
N PHE A 868 6.00 -25.97 -25.57
CA PHE A 868 5.32 -25.35 -24.44
C PHE A 868 4.54 -24.08 -24.82
N SER A 869 4.26 -23.87 -26.10
CA SER A 869 3.44 -22.75 -26.56
C SER A 869 2.00 -22.87 -26.03
N GLY A 870 1.41 -21.75 -25.63
CA GLY A 870 0.10 -21.61 -24.98
C GLY A 870 0.05 -22.06 -23.52
N LEU A 871 1.12 -22.64 -23.00
CA LEU A 871 1.19 -23.20 -21.65
C LEU A 871 1.98 -22.31 -20.71
N GLU A 872 1.68 -22.41 -19.42
CA GLU A 872 2.22 -21.53 -18.39
C GLU A 872 2.51 -22.30 -17.10
N ARG A 873 3.46 -21.78 -16.31
CA ARG A 873 3.79 -22.24 -14.96
C ARG A 873 4.07 -21.10 -14.01
N THR A 874 3.84 -21.37 -12.73
CA THR A 874 4.24 -20.47 -11.64
C THR A 874 5.72 -20.16 -11.70
N ILE A 875 6.54 -21.18 -12.00
CA ILE A 875 8.00 -21.09 -12.03
C ILE A 875 8.53 -21.63 -13.37
N VAL A 876 9.35 -20.83 -14.05
CA VAL A 876 10.00 -21.22 -15.32
C VAL A 876 11.51 -21.01 -15.27
N PHE A 877 12.25 -22.05 -15.65
CA PHE A 877 13.68 -21.98 -15.96
C PHE A 877 13.86 -21.97 -17.48
N GLY A 878 14.31 -20.85 -18.05
CA GLY A 878 14.67 -20.75 -19.46
C GLY A 878 16.14 -21.06 -19.69
N LEU A 879 16.43 -22.13 -20.45
CA LEU A 879 17.77 -22.58 -20.78
C LEU A 879 18.09 -22.23 -22.22
N SER A 880 19.14 -21.44 -22.44
CA SER A 880 19.61 -21.08 -23.79
C SER A 880 21.13 -21.22 -23.90
N PRO A 881 21.67 -21.74 -25.00
CA PRO A 881 23.06 -21.46 -25.35
C PRO A 881 23.24 -19.95 -25.62
N GLU A 882 24.41 -19.39 -25.28
CA GLU A 882 24.79 -18.04 -25.72
C GLU A 882 24.82 -17.99 -27.25
N CYS A 883 24.11 -17.00 -27.82
CA CYS A 883 24.14 -16.70 -29.24
C CYS A 883 24.22 -15.19 -29.45
N ASP A 884 24.71 -14.78 -30.62
CA ASP A 884 24.97 -13.38 -30.98
C ASP A 884 23.73 -12.48 -30.84
N GLN A 885 23.98 -11.16 -30.76
CA GLN A 885 22.99 -10.08 -30.70
C GLN A 885 21.94 -10.08 -31.83
N SER A 886 21.97 -11.02 -32.77
CA SER A 886 21.00 -11.14 -33.87
C SER A 886 19.81 -12.07 -33.57
N GLU A 887 19.75 -12.72 -32.40
CA GLU A 887 18.70 -13.71 -32.05
C GLU A 887 17.94 -13.35 -30.76
N GLU A 888 17.50 -12.09 -30.63
CA GLU A 888 17.07 -11.45 -29.37
C GLU A 888 15.65 -11.81 -28.86
N PHE A 889 14.84 -12.53 -29.64
CA PHE A 889 13.39 -12.69 -29.36
C PHE A 889 13.02 -13.74 -28.30
N HIS A 890 13.97 -14.55 -27.82
CA HIS A 890 13.64 -15.70 -26.95
C HIS A 890 13.32 -15.33 -25.50
N LYS A 891 13.81 -14.18 -25.01
CA LYS A 891 13.52 -13.69 -23.66
C LYS A 891 12.03 -13.44 -23.47
N LEU A 892 11.39 -12.83 -24.46
CA LEU A 892 9.95 -12.56 -24.46
C LEU A 892 9.15 -13.85 -24.40
N CYS A 893 9.56 -14.87 -25.15
CA CYS A 893 8.91 -16.18 -25.16
C CYS A 893 9.06 -16.91 -23.82
N PHE A 894 10.23 -16.86 -23.17
CA PHE A 894 10.38 -17.46 -21.84
C PHE A 894 9.55 -16.73 -20.80
N ALA A 895 9.58 -15.39 -20.82
CA ALA A 895 8.84 -14.56 -19.88
C ALA A 895 7.34 -14.77 -19.98
N SER A 896 6.78 -14.93 -21.18
CA SER A 896 5.34 -15.16 -21.37
C SER A 896 4.85 -16.52 -20.85
N ARG A 897 5.74 -17.45 -20.47
CA ARG A 897 5.36 -18.76 -19.89
C ARG A 897 5.40 -18.77 -18.37
N ALA A 898 5.93 -17.71 -17.75
CA ALA A 898 6.17 -17.61 -16.32
C ALA A 898 5.15 -16.69 -15.63
N ILE A 899 4.55 -17.16 -14.53
CA ILE A 899 3.57 -16.36 -13.77
C ILE A 899 4.25 -15.60 -12.63
N LYS A 900 5.10 -16.25 -11.82
CA LYS A 900 5.67 -15.63 -10.60
C LYS A 900 7.20 -15.63 -10.55
N HIS A 901 7.84 -16.68 -11.08
CA HIS A 901 9.30 -16.82 -11.06
C HIS A 901 9.83 -17.13 -12.45
N LEU A 902 10.81 -16.33 -12.89
CA LEU A 902 11.54 -16.55 -14.14
C LEU A 902 13.05 -16.61 -13.86
N TYR A 903 13.68 -17.71 -14.27
CA TYR A 903 15.12 -17.89 -14.20
C TYR A 903 15.68 -18.06 -15.61
N LEU A 904 16.42 -17.08 -16.11
CA LEU A 904 17.06 -17.13 -17.43
C LEU A 904 18.53 -17.54 -17.29
N LEU A 905 18.89 -18.69 -17.87
CA LEU A 905 20.21 -19.29 -17.75
C LEU A 905 20.85 -19.44 -19.12
N TYR A 906 21.96 -18.72 -19.34
CA TYR A 906 22.70 -18.72 -20.59
C TYR A 906 24.01 -19.50 -20.47
N GLU A 907 24.15 -20.52 -21.32
CA GLU A 907 25.34 -21.36 -21.38
C GLU A 907 26.46 -20.67 -22.16
N LYS A 908 27.71 -20.78 -21.67
CA LYS A 908 28.91 -20.20 -22.29
C LYS A 908 29.12 -20.78 -23.69
N ARG A 909 29.47 -19.92 -24.65
CA ARG A 909 29.93 -20.37 -25.98
C ARG A 909 31.12 -21.34 -25.86
N ALA A 910 31.00 -22.51 -26.47
CA ALA A 910 32.16 -23.37 -26.68
C ALA A 910 33.10 -22.66 -27.66
N THR A 911 34.25 -22.20 -27.18
CA THR A 911 35.35 -21.76 -28.04
C THR A 911 35.87 -23.01 -28.75
N PHE A 912 35.48 -23.18 -30.02
CA PHE A 912 36.11 -24.13 -30.92
C PHE A 912 37.36 -23.52 -31.54
#